data_AF-A0A7Y3HN28-F1
#
_entry.id   AF-A0A7Y3HN28-F1
#
_cell.length_a   1.000
_cell.length_b   1.000
_cell.length_c   1.000
_cell.angle_alpha   90.00
_cell.angle_beta   90.00
_cell.angle_gamma   90.00
#
_symmetry.space_group_name_H-M   'P 1'
#
loop_
_entity.id
_entity.type
_entity.pdbx_description
1 polymer ?
#
loop_
_entity_poly.entity_id
_entity_poly.type
_entity_poly.pdbx_seq_one_letter_code
_entity_poly.pdbx_strand_id
1 'polypeptide(L)'
;MGLYRFTALIFFSFVISFTAFGQTDTVCTSNTVDTFYINSVADADSFLWSVPPGAIITSGQYDTLIVVNWSGAVLGLDSVCVTALNECGPSGTTCIQTFVMAPPTPANAGPNIASCNVTSVNMAGNTPTQGSGVWTKISGPPGETITTPSSATTSITGLIAGSYSFVWTITNSPCGISSDTMDVDIDALPTTANAGTNDTICSDSYTLNGNNPAVGTGIWTLISGAGTFTDSSVYNTGLSSIGFGINRFRWTISNGVCTPSTDDVIIVRDVPPSNSNAGPDQVICATSTTLQGNNPAEGTGQWSLYTGTGTITNNLLYNSTVTALGAGVNEFIWTTSQGTCPVSRDTVSITRDVPIASIDAGTDQNLCNITTTTLAGNTPAAGETGTWSTVSGFGSASAPNNPSSGVTGLSIGSSTTFRWTITTQYGVCPDSTEDVVINVDSTTTIANAGADQALCNATTTTLTGNAIKATESVVWAKTFGPGVVSSPNSTTTGITGLIPHSFSAFTYTISSENGACANSIDFIIVSNDSSTTPANAGSDQYLCNVDTTYLSGNSLKPTENGIWSIISGTALVDFPNSPTSSVRNLSIGDSATLQWKVNSFYGGCPSDSDVVTIYIDTIATPSIAGTDQYLCNTATATLSGNAPAVGETGTWSVIYGSATVTSINSNTSGVTGLSANDSSILVWTIDPQYGGCPSTTDTVVLYVDPNTTIANAGADQNICNLTTATLDGNAVGTGESGLWTLIGGVASITTPSSPTSGLTGLVVGDSAILVWTISSEFGGCSSTSDTVYINVDPNTTVANAGADQNLCNITTATLGGNAPAVGESGLWTVLSGTATFADSSIFNTGVSGLTIGGTAELIWTISSQYGGCLPTSDTVVINVDPTTTIANAGPDQNLCNQILTVLAANSAVGGETGYWTHISGPGSVSSPFSENSAVTGLTDNSSTILVWTIAPEFAGCDTTRDTVVINVDPNTTIANAGSDQNICNMTTATLGGNAPAGSESGLWTVISGTAIFADSSVNNTGVSGLTIGGSATLVWTISPQFGGCSATSDTVIINVDPATTVATAGADQNICNLTTATLGGNAPAGSESGLWTLISGTAIFADSSVYNTGVTGLTIGGSATLVWTISPQFGGCLPTSDTVVINVDPNTTIANAGADQNICNITTATLDGNAPAASEDGLWTLISGTAIFADSSVYNTGVSGLTIGSSATLV
;
A
#
# COMPACT_ATOMS: atom_id res chain seq x y z
N MET A 1 83.10 83.14 82.78
CA MET A 1 84.52 83.49 82.59
C MET A 1 85.17 82.35 81.84
N GLY A 2 85.87 82.61 80.75
CA GLY A 2 86.40 81.54 79.87
C GLY A 2 87.93 81.48 79.83
N LEU A 3 88.45 80.50 79.09
CA LEU A 3 89.80 80.54 78.51
C LEU A 3 89.89 79.59 77.30
N TYR A 4 90.77 79.93 76.34
CA TYR A 4 90.92 79.30 75.03
C TYR A 4 91.84 78.05 75.05
N ARG A 5 91.63 77.07 74.15
CA ARG A 5 92.37 76.89 72.87
C ARG A 5 92.02 75.59 72.10
N PHE A 6 92.21 75.64 70.78
CA PHE A 6 92.07 74.54 69.79
C PHE A 6 93.07 73.38 69.99
N THR A 7 92.72 72.15 69.60
CA THR A 7 93.11 71.49 68.31
C THR A 7 92.69 70.01 68.28
N ALA A 8 92.49 69.44 67.07
CA ALA A 8 92.36 68.01 66.70
C ALA A 8 90.93 67.45 66.47
N LEU A 9 90.50 67.42 65.20
CA LEU A 9 89.49 66.49 64.69
C LEU A 9 90.12 65.10 64.55
N ILE A 10 89.72 64.11 65.35
CA ILE A 10 89.87 62.67 65.05
C ILE A 10 88.64 61.91 65.58
N PHE A 11 87.84 61.41 64.64
CA PHE A 11 87.00 60.20 64.65
C PHE A 11 86.30 59.71 65.93
N PHE A 12 84.97 59.61 65.85
CA PHE A 12 84.28 58.32 66.06
C PHE A 12 83.19 58.14 65.00
N SER A 13 83.38 57.19 64.08
CA SER A 13 82.26 56.62 63.34
C SER A 13 81.60 55.61 64.27
N PHE A 14 80.52 56.02 64.93
CA PHE A 14 79.69 55.10 65.69
C PHE A 14 78.92 54.22 64.70
N VAL A 15 79.44 53.02 64.43
CA VAL A 15 78.66 51.93 63.84
C VAL A 15 77.74 51.40 64.93
N ILE A 16 76.66 52.14 65.20
CA ILE A 16 75.56 51.61 66.03
C ILE A 16 74.93 50.50 65.21
N SER A 17 75.04 49.27 65.70
CA SER A 17 74.48 48.09 65.04
C SER A 17 72.99 47.99 65.39
N PHE A 18 72.12 48.16 64.41
CA PHE A 18 70.68 48.03 64.60
C PHE A 18 70.20 46.63 64.20
N THR A 19 69.26 46.08 64.97
CA THR A 19 68.50 44.89 64.59
C THR A 19 67.06 45.32 64.36
N ALA A 20 66.62 45.33 63.10
CA ALA A 20 65.21 45.41 62.78
C ALA A 20 64.53 44.11 63.20
N PHE A 21 63.43 44.21 63.93
CA PHE A 21 62.58 43.08 64.27
C PHE A 21 61.27 43.20 63.49
N GLY A 22 61.06 42.27 62.57
CA GLY A 22 59.83 42.07 61.81
C GLY A 22 59.51 40.57 61.80
N GLN A 23 58.24 40.21 61.66
CA GLN A 23 57.88 38.79 61.55
C GLN A 23 58.19 38.28 60.14
N THR A 24 58.79 37.08 60.09
CA THR A 24 59.05 36.23 58.91
C THR A 24 59.88 36.81 57.76
N ASP A 25 60.89 36.04 57.32
CA ASP A 25 61.71 36.31 56.12
C ASP A 25 60.91 36.20 54.79
N THR A 26 59.59 35.98 54.85
CA THR A 26 58.72 35.77 53.68
C THR A 26 57.37 36.43 53.90
N VAL A 27 56.95 37.25 52.95
CA VAL A 27 55.72 38.05 52.98
C VAL A 27 54.86 37.72 51.76
N CYS A 28 53.55 37.65 51.95
CA CYS A 28 52.59 37.29 50.92
C CYS A 28 51.78 38.50 50.48
N THR A 29 51.69 38.80 49.18
CA THR A 29 50.97 40.00 48.68
C THR A 29 49.46 40.00 48.99
N SER A 30 48.89 38.84 49.36
CA SER A 30 47.53 38.69 49.90
C SER A 30 47.37 39.13 51.37
N ASN A 31 48.44 39.06 52.17
CA ASN A 31 48.51 39.68 53.49
C ASN A 31 48.86 41.15 53.29
N THR A 32 47.83 41.98 53.09
CA THR A 32 48.00 43.34 52.58
C THR A 32 48.68 44.30 53.54
N VAL A 33 48.99 43.92 54.79
CA VAL A 33 49.62 44.81 55.78
C VAL A 33 50.51 44.02 56.76
N ASP A 34 51.79 44.41 56.88
CA ASP A 34 52.70 43.98 57.95
C ASP A 34 53.30 45.17 58.70
N THR A 35 53.90 44.91 59.87
CA THR A 35 54.54 45.93 60.72
C THR A 35 56.01 45.61 60.96
N PHE A 36 56.88 46.59 60.74
CA PHE A 36 58.32 46.50 61.00
C PHE A 36 58.70 47.54 62.03
N TYR A 37 59.58 47.19 62.96
CA TYR A 37 60.05 48.13 63.98
C TYR A 37 61.53 47.93 64.34
N ILE A 38 62.11 48.97 64.91
CA ILE A 38 63.40 48.96 65.58
C ILE A 38 63.23 49.41 67.03
N ASN A 39 64.21 49.11 67.87
CA ASN A 39 64.34 49.76 69.16
C ASN A 39 64.77 51.23 68.96
N SER A 40 64.38 52.11 69.88
CA SER A 40 64.80 53.52 69.87
C SER A 40 66.32 53.65 69.93
N VAL A 41 66.86 54.58 69.15
CA VAL A 41 68.30 54.82 69.00
C VAL A 41 68.71 56.04 69.82
N ALA A 42 69.79 55.93 70.59
CA ALA A 42 70.33 57.05 71.35
C ALA A 42 70.78 58.17 70.41
N ASP A 43 70.47 59.42 70.78
CA ASP A 43 70.80 60.64 70.04
C ASP A 43 70.24 60.71 68.60
N ALA A 44 69.20 59.93 68.27
CA ALA A 44 68.47 60.01 67.00
C ALA A 44 67.15 60.79 67.13
N ASP A 45 66.89 61.71 66.21
CA ASP A 45 65.70 62.57 66.19
C ASP A 45 64.57 62.03 65.29
N SER A 46 64.90 61.23 64.27
CA SER A 46 63.92 60.61 63.34
C SER A 46 64.50 59.43 62.55
N PHE A 47 63.65 58.67 61.85
CA PHE A 47 64.03 57.43 61.14
C PHE A 47 63.47 57.35 59.71
N LEU A 48 64.32 57.48 58.71
CA LEU A 48 63.91 57.32 57.32
C LEU A 48 63.88 55.83 56.94
N TRP A 49 62.71 55.34 56.56
CA TRP A 49 62.48 53.99 56.08
C TRP A 49 62.32 53.93 54.56
N SER A 50 62.74 52.81 53.98
CA SER A 50 62.47 52.41 52.59
C SER A 50 62.01 50.95 52.54
N VAL A 51 61.12 50.66 51.61
CA VAL A 51 60.53 49.33 51.38
C VAL A 51 60.75 48.91 49.92
N PRO A 52 60.60 47.61 49.59
CA PRO A 52 60.74 47.11 48.22
C PRO A 52 59.87 47.85 47.19
N PRO A 53 60.28 47.93 45.91
CA PRO A 53 59.51 48.60 44.87
C PRO A 53 58.06 48.09 44.80
N GLY A 54 57.11 49.04 44.84
CA GLY A 54 55.68 48.75 44.81
C GLY A 54 55.03 48.42 46.16
N ALA A 55 55.82 48.11 47.19
CA ALA A 55 55.34 48.15 48.58
C ALA A 55 55.16 49.62 49.02
N ILE A 56 54.20 49.88 49.90
CA ILE A 56 53.86 51.24 50.34
C ILE A 56 53.88 51.32 51.87
N ILE A 57 54.69 52.21 52.43
CA ILE A 57 54.60 52.57 53.86
C ILE A 57 53.30 53.36 54.06
N THR A 58 52.34 52.75 54.75
CA THR A 58 51.00 53.33 55.01
C THR A 58 50.98 54.23 56.23
N SER A 59 51.88 54.01 57.20
CA SER A 59 52.10 54.89 58.36
C SER A 59 53.47 54.65 59.00
N GLY A 60 53.93 55.59 59.83
CA GLY A 60 55.14 55.44 60.64
C GLY A 60 56.46 55.92 60.02
N GLN A 61 56.44 56.47 58.81
CA GLN A 61 57.63 57.11 58.23
C GLN A 61 58.15 58.22 59.18
N TYR A 62 59.47 58.27 59.39
CA TYR A 62 60.16 59.08 60.40
C TYR A 62 60.12 58.58 61.87
N ASP A 63 59.40 57.50 62.18
CA ASP A 63 59.30 56.89 63.52
C ASP A 63 60.03 55.53 63.60
N THR A 64 60.21 54.99 64.81
CA THR A 64 60.79 53.67 65.12
C THR A 64 60.00 52.46 64.62
N LEU A 65 58.77 52.66 64.13
CA LEU A 65 57.86 51.61 63.65
C LEU A 65 57.15 52.08 62.37
N ILE A 66 57.12 51.22 61.35
CA ILE A 66 56.34 51.41 60.12
C ILE A 66 55.30 50.31 59.90
N VAL A 67 54.24 50.67 59.20
CA VAL A 67 53.22 49.74 58.69
C VAL A 67 53.30 49.74 57.16
N VAL A 68 53.50 48.56 56.56
CA VAL A 68 53.80 48.40 55.13
C VAL A 68 52.68 47.61 54.46
N ASN A 69 52.17 48.11 53.33
CA ASN A 69 51.24 47.41 52.46
C ASN A 69 51.99 46.78 51.27
N TRP A 70 51.78 45.47 51.08
CA TRP A 70 52.47 44.62 50.12
C TRP A 70 51.69 44.32 48.84
N SER A 71 50.46 44.82 48.68
CA SER A 71 49.59 44.47 47.55
C SER A 71 50.12 44.90 46.18
N GLY A 72 51.06 45.84 46.13
CA GLY A 72 51.73 46.30 44.91
C GLY A 72 53.20 45.86 44.79
N ALA A 73 53.73 45.10 45.75
CA ALA A 73 55.15 44.77 45.82
C ALA A 73 55.60 43.83 44.71
N VAL A 74 56.79 44.07 44.15
CA VAL A 74 57.43 43.18 43.18
C VAL A 74 57.83 41.87 43.86
N LEU A 75 57.58 40.74 43.20
CA LEU A 75 57.88 39.40 43.72
C LEU A 75 59.39 39.11 43.69
N GLY A 76 59.91 38.45 44.73
CA GLY A 76 61.32 38.06 44.83
C GLY A 76 61.98 38.43 46.16
N LEU A 77 63.31 38.26 46.23
CA LEU A 77 64.13 38.70 47.37
C LEU A 77 64.39 40.20 47.27
N ASP A 78 63.94 40.96 48.25
CA ASP A 78 64.24 42.39 48.40
C ASP A 78 64.45 42.72 49.90
N SER A 79 64.44 43.98 50.31
CA SER A 79 64.70 44.37 51.70
C SER A 79 63.91 45.58 52.18
N VAL A 80 63.48 45.53 53.44
CA VAL A 80 63.01 46.69 54.19
C VAL A 80 64.20 47.29 54.92
N CYS A 81 64.47 48.59 54.72
CA CYS A 81 65.65 49.25 55.26
C CYS A 81 65.31 50.53 56.03
N VAL A 82 66.14 50.85 57.02
CA VAL A 82 65.99 52.03 57.89
C VAL A 82 67.32 52.74 58.12
N THR A 83 67.25 54.07 58.19
CA THR A 83 68.37 54.97 58.50
C THR A 83 67.94 55.96 59.58
N ALA A 84 68.69 56.01 60.69
CA ALA A 84 68.46 57.00 61.75
C ALA A 84 69.06 58.36 61.36
N LEU A 85 68.41 59.45 61.77
CA LEU A 85 68.77 60.83 61.45
C LEU A 85 68.84 61.67 62.73
N ASN A 86 69.83 62.55 62.82
CA ASN A 86 69.87 63.64 63.82
C ASN A 86 70.50 64.92 63.25
N GLU A 87 70.64 65.96 64.08
CA GLU A 87 71.25 67.25 63.70
C GLU A 87 72.69 67.15 63.14
N CYS A 88 73.41 66.04 63.35
CA CYS A 88 74.74 65.79 62.82
C CYS A 88 74.76 65.03 61.48
N GLY A 89 73.65 64.42 61.05
CA GLY A 89 73.50 63.72 59.78
C GLY A 89 72.90 62.30 59.87
N PRO A 90 72.88 61.55 58.75
CA PRO A 90 72.36 60.18 58.71
C PRO A 90 73.33 59.14 59.27
N SER A 91 72.78 58.08 59.90
CA SER A 91 73.49 56.85 60.22
C SER A 91 73.79 56.00 58.98
N GLY A 92 74.50 54.88 59.16
CA GLY A 92 74.45 53.79 58.19
C GLY A 92 73.03 53.22 58.06
N THR A 93 72.66 52.77 56.87
CA THR A 93 71.40 52.07 56.61
C THR A 93 71.48 50.61 57.09
N THR A 94 70.45 50.13 57.78
CA THR A 94 70.29 48.71 58.15
C THR A 94 69.10 48.14 57.39
N CYS A 95 69.23 46.90 56.89
CA CYS A 95 68.20 46.23 56.10
C CYS A 95 67.86 44.84 56.68
N ILE A 96 66.60 44.44 56.58
CA ILE A 96 66.15 43.05 56.75
C ILE A 96 65.70 42.51 55.38
N GLN A 97 66.12 41.31 55.02
CA GLN A 97 65.68 40.67 53.77
C GLN A 97 64.26 40.13 53.92
N THR A 98 63.44 40.33 52.89
CA THR A 98 62.06 39.84 52.82
C THR A 98 61.83 39.21 51.45
N PHE A 99 61.42 37.95 51.42
CA PHE A 99 61.00 37.28 50.20
C PHE A 99 59.52 37.53 49.93
N VAL A 100 59.20 38.32 48.90
CA VAL A 100 57.82 38.63 48.52
C VAL A 100 57.30 37.52 47.59
N MET A 101 56.31 36.78 48.08
CA MET A 101 55.56 35.77 47.34
C MET A 101 54.14 36.26 47.04
N ALA A 102 53.53 35.77 45.97
CA ALA A 102 52.11 36.02 45.71
C ALA A 102 51.24 34.81 46.17
N PRO A 103 49.92 35.01 46.35
CA PRO A 103 49.01 33.94 46.72
C PRO A 103 49.03 32.78 45.72
N PRO A 104 48.58 31.57 46.11
CA PRO A 104 48.34 30.48 45.16
C PRO A 104 47.41 30.95 44.04
N THR A 105 47.60 30.40 42.83
CA THR A 105 46.63 30.59 41.75
C THR A 105 45.24 30.21 42.25
N PRO A 106 44.18 31.02 41.98
CA PRO A 106 42.82 30.63 42.31
C PRO A 106 42.51 29.27 41.66
N ALA A 107 42.13 28.29 42.46
CA ALA A 107 41.76 26.98 41.96
C ALA A 107 40.47 27.09 41.14
N ASN A 108 40.42 26.37 40.03
CA ASN A 108 39.22 26.10 39.26
C ASN A 108 39.27 24.61 38.91
N ALA A 109 38.28 23.84 39.36
CA ALA A 109 38.19 22.40 39.21
C ALA A 109 37.71 21.97 37.80
N GLY A 110 37.22 22.92 37.00
CA GLY A 110 36.48 22.67 35.77
C GLY A 110 34.98 22.49 36.02
N PRO A 111 34.17 22.33 34.96
CA PRO A 111 32.73 22.13 35.09
C PRO A 111 32.40 20.75 35.67
N ASN A 112 31.31 20.65 36.44
CA ASN A 112 30.76 19.37 36.91
C ASN A 112 30.50 18.40 35.74
N ILE A 113 30.71 17.09 35.99
CA ILE A 113 30.60 16.04 34.98
C ILE A 113 29.38 15.17 35.29
N ALA A 114 28.47 15.02 34.33
CA ALA A 114 27.47 13.95 34.33
C ALA A 114 27.84 12.94 33.24
N SER A 115 27.80 11.64 33.53
CA SER A 115 28.17 10.60 32.55
C SER A 115 27.47 9.28 32.79
N CYS A 116 27.00 8.66 31.71
CA CYS A 116 26.27 7.40 31.77
C CYS A 116 27.20 6.18 31.95
N ASN A 117 27.11 5.51 33.10
CA ASN A 117 27.67 4.17 33.35
C ASN A 117 29.15 4.00 32.92
N VAL A 118 29.96 5.06 32.99
CA VAL A 118 31.39 5.02 32.69
C VAL A 118 32.18 4.62 33.95
N THR A 119 33.22 3.82 33.76
CA THR A 119 34.15 3.45 34.83
C THR A 119 35.28 4.45 35.03
N SER A 120 35.35 5.49 34.20
CA SER A 120 36.37 6.53 34.26
C SER A 120 35.90 7.87 33.67
N VAL A 121 36.37 8.98 34.26
CA VAL A 121 36.23 10.34 33.71
C VAL A 121 37.57 11.08 33.80
N ASN A 122 37.74 12.14 33.01
CA ASN A 122 38.91 13.03 33.12
C ASN A 122 38.52 14.32 33.83
N MET A 123 39.20 14.64 34.93
CA MET A 123 39.13 15.94 35.58
C MET A 123 40.13 16.90 34.93
N ALA A 124 39.73 18.16 34.75
CA ALA A 124 40.51 19.19 34.06
C ALA A 124 40.53 20.48 34.88
N GLY A 125 41.31 20.48 35.95
CA GLY A 125 41.56 21.66 36.76
C GLY A 125 42.50 22.63 36.07
N ASN A 126 42.54 23.87 36.54
CA ASN A 126 43.48 24.86 35.99
C ASN A 126 44.94 24.56 36.38
N THR A 127 45.86 24.75 35.43
CA THR A 127 47.30 24.65 35.71
C THR A 127 47.74 25.78 36.65
N PRO A 128 48.37 25.47 37.80
CA PRO A 128 48.86 26.50 38.71
C PRO A 128 49.98 27.32 38.06
N THR A 129 49.84 28.65 38.10
CA THR A 129 50.93 29.59 37.82
C THR A 129 51.76 29.91 39.06
N GLN A 130 51.19 29.68 40.26
CA GLN A 130 51.83 29.84 41.56
C GLN A 130 51.33 28.77 42.54
N GLY A 131 52.27 28.09 43.19
CA GLY A 131 51.98 26.92 44.04
C GLY A 131 51.87 25.61 43.27
N SER A 132 51.51 24.55 43.97
CA SER A 132 51.28 23.19 43.44
C SER A 132 49.86 22.73 43.69
N GLY A 133 49.21 22.15 42.68
CA GLY A 133 47.84 21.63 42.76
C GLY A 133 47.78 20.15 43.11
N VAL A 134 46.75 19.75 43.88
CA VAL A 134 46.41 18.35 44.17
C VAL A 134 44.90 18.13 44.15
N TRP A 135 44.46 17.09 43.44
CA TRP A 135 43.11 16.55 43.46
C TRP A 135 42.90 15.61 44.64
N THR A 136 41.81 15.80 45.39
CA THR A 136 41.39 14.87 46.44
C THR A 136 39.89 14.62 46.36
N LYS A 137 39.43 13.44 46.80
CA LYS A 137 38.00 13.12 46.89
C LYS A 137 37.43 13.64 48.22
N ILE A 138 36.28 14.31 48.16
CA ILE A 138 35.47 14.69 49.31
C ILE A 138 34.50 13.56 49.65
N SER A 139 33.74 13.08 48.66
CA SER A 139 32.64 12.13 48.87
C SER A 139 32.37 11.25 47.63
N GLY A 140 31.61 10.18 47.82
CA GLY A 140 31.13 9.27 46.77
C GLY A 140 31.36 7.78 47.09
N PRO A 141 30.74 6.86 46.30
CA PRO A 141 30.92 5.42 46.44
C PRO A 141 32.39 4.99 46.47
N PRO A 142 32.78 3.88 47.15
CA PRO A 142 34.17 3.45 47.23
C PRO A 142 34.60 2.58 46.03
N GLY A 143 35.82 2.77 45.56
CA GLY A 143 36.47 1.90 44.55
C GLY A 143 37.25 2.66 43.48
N GLU A 144 37.06 3.98 43.43
CA GLU A 144 37.72 4.89 42.51
C GLU A 144 39.22 5.08 42.80
N THR A 145 39.98 5.47 41.79
CA THR A 145 41.39 5.83 41.89
C THR A 145 41.69 7.01 40.96
N ILE A 146 42.18 8.11 41.53
CA ILE A 146 42.73 9.26 40.81
C ILE A 146 44.14 8.87 40.35
N THR A 147 44.39 8.82 39.04
CA THR A 147 45.63 8.22 38.50
C THR A 147 46.87 9.06 38.77
N THR A 148 46.80 10.38 38.63
CA THR A 148 47.89 11.31 38.97
C THR A 148 47.33 12.52 39.74
N PRO A 149 47.14 12.43 41.06
CA PRO A 149 46.47 13.48 41.85
C PRO A 149 47.10 14.87 41.75
N SER A 150 48.41 14.97 41.52
CA SER A 150 49.11 16.25 41.38
C SER A 150 49.05 16.87 39.96
N SER A 151 48.44 16.17 39.00
CA SER A 151 48.26 16.71 37.64
C SER A 151 46.96 17.47 37.55
N ALA A 152 46.99 18.68 36.96
CA ALA A 152 45.80 19.49 36.74
C ALA A 152 44.79 18.75 35.84
N THR A 153 45.29 18.03 34.83
CA THR A 153 44.53 17.06 34.04
C THR A 153 44.85 15.63 34.50
N THR A 154 43.87 14.92 35.05
CA THR A 154 44.03 13.53 35.52
C THR A 154 42.77 12.72 35.23
N SER A 155 42.94 11.43 34.96
CA SER A 155 41.82 10.49 34.94
C SER A 155 41.47 10.01 36.35
N ILE A 156 40.20 9.76 36.59
CA ILE A 156 39.70 8.90 37.65
C ILE A 156 39.27 7.59 36.99
N THR A 157 39.58 6.46 37.62
CA THR A 157 39.18 5.12 37.16
C THR A 157 38.52 4.35 38.30
N GLY A 158 37.79 3.27 38.01
CA GLY A 158 37.08 2.48 39.04
C GLY A 158 35.77 3.09 39.52
N LEU A 159 35.19 4.01 38.76
CA LEU A 159 33.89 4.61 39.06
C LEU A 159 32.76 3.59 38.88
N ILE A 160 31.80 3.62 39.80
CA ILE A 160 30.49 2.95 39.72
C ILE A 160 29.37 3.97 39.85
N ALA A 161 28.14 3.59 39.49
CA ALA A 161 26.99 4.50 39.54
C ALA A 161 26.79 5.14 40.93
N GLY A 162 26.54 6.46 40.94
CA GLY A 162 26.42 7.32 42.11
C GLY A 162 27.14 8.66 41.94
N SER A 163 26.89 9.57 42.88
CA SER A 163 27.48 10.91 42.94
C SER A 163 28.82 10.91 43.68
N TYR A 164 29.81 11.58 43.11
CA TYR A 164 31.12 11.84 43.71
C TYR A 164 31.36 13.35 43.76
N SER A 165 32.16 13.80 44.72
CA SER A 165 32.63 15.19 44.76
C SER A 165 34.13 15.21 45.00
N PHE A 166 34.85 15.95 44.17
CA PHE A 166 36.31 16.07 44.18
C PHE A 166 36.71 17.54 44.33
N VAL A 167 37.85 17.81 44.96
CA VAL A 167 38.38 19.16 45.17
C VAL A 167 39.79 19.28 44.59
N TRP A 168 39.97 20.30 43.75
CA TRP A 168 41.26 20.74 43.26
C TRP A 168 41.82 21.78 44.23
N THR A 169 42.93 21.48 44.89
CA THR A 169 43.53 22.37 45.91
C THR A 169 44.92 22.82 45.47
N ILE A 170 45.11 24.12 45.23
CA ILE A 170 46.40 24.74 44.90
C ILE A 170 47.01 25.33 46.18
N THR A 171 48.21 24.88 46.54
CA THR A 171 48.94 25.33 47.74
C THR A 171 50.20 26.09 47.37
N ASN A 172 50.40 27.29 47.92
CA ASN A 172 51.64 28.07 47.77
C ASN A 172 52.18 28.48 49.14
N SER A 173 52.58 27.51 49.97
CA SER A 173 53.03 27.72 51.34
C SER A 173 54.25 28.67 51.41
N PRO A 174 54.28 29.67 52.31
CA PRO A 174 53.35 29.93 53.42
C PRO A 174 52.09 30.75 53.06
N CYS A 175 51.93 31.20 51.80
CA CYS A 175 50.86 32.10 51.35
C CYS A 175 49.47 31.46 51.19
N GLY A 176 49.22 30.34 51.89
CA GLY A 176 47.93 29.68 51.98
C GLY A 176 47.60 28.74 50.83
N ILE A 177 46.30 28.44 50.71
CA ILE A 177 45.71 27.53 49.73
C ILE A 177 44.53 28.20 49.00
N SER A 178 44.25 27.74 47.79
CA SER A 178 42.98 27.97 47.10
C SER A 178 42.38 26.61 46.71
N SER A 179 41.07 26.48 46.75
CA SER A 179 40.38 25.21 46.47
C SER A 179 39.06 25.44 45.75
N ASP A 180 38.74 24.57 44.79
CA ASP A 180 37.46 24.54 44.07
C ASP A 180 36.98 23.10 43.90
N THR A 181 35.66 22.90 43.78
CA THR A 181 35.01 21.58 43.81
C THR A 181 34.34 21.23 42.49
N MET A 182 34.55 20.01 42.01
CA MET A 182 33.87 19.41 40.88
C MET A 182 33.03 18.23 41.39
N ASP A 183 31.73 18.27 41.11
CA ASP A 183 30.85 17.11 41.28
C ASP A 183 30.86 16.25 40.01
N VAL A 184 30.84 14.93 40.21
CA VAL A 184 30.85 13.92 39.16
C VAL A 184 29.71 12.93 39.42
N ASP A 185 28.65 13.01 38.62
CA ASP A 185 27.51 12.11 38.69
C ASP A 185 27.64 11.00 37.64
N ILE A 186 27.69 9.75 38.10
CA ILE A 186 27.70 8.56 37.24
C ILE A 186 26.32 7.91 37.30
N ASP A 187 25.53 8.07 36.24
CA ASP A 187 24.20 7.49 36.15
C ASP A 187 24.24 5.99 35.87
N ALA A 188 23.39 5.24 36.57
CA ALA A 188 23.13 3.85 36.25
C ALA A 188 22.39 3.75 34.91
N LEU A 189 22.62 2.68 34.14
CA LEU A 189 21.84 2.40 32.93
C LEU A 189 20.33 2.36 33.24
N PRO A 190 19.46 2.87 32.33
CA PRO A 190 18.03 2.66 32.43
C PRO A 190 17.74 1.16 32.44
N THR A 191 16.61 0.78 33.06
CA THR A 191 16.19 -0.63 33.04
C THR A 191 16.04 -1.09 31.60
N THR A 192 16.58 -2.27 31.26
CA THR A 192 16.41 -2.84 29.92
C THR A 192 14.93 -2.96 29.60
N ALA A 193 14.49 -2.30 28.55
CA ALA A 193 13.11 -2.34 28.09
C ALA A 193 12.76 -3.77 27.64
N ASN A 194 11.57 -4.21 28.01
CA ASN A 194 10.91 -5.39 27.48
C ASN A 194 9.45 -4.99 27.24
N ALA A 195 9.00 -5.05 25.99
CA ALA A 195 7.68 -4.62 25.55
C ALA A 195 6.61 -5.73 25.70
N GLY A 196 7.00 -6.91 26.17
CA GLY A 196 6.18 -8.11 26.19
C GLY A 196 6.27 -8.92 24.89
N THR A 197 5.51 -10.01 24.82
CA THR A 197 5.47 -10.86 23.61
C THR A 197 4.55 -10.29 22.54
N ASN A 198 4.92 -10.47 21.27
CA ASN A 198 4.03 -10.26 20.13
C ASN A 198 2.76 -11.11 20.29
N ASP A 199 1.62 -10.60 19.83
CA ASP A 199 0.33 -11.29 19.92
C ASP A 199 -0.54 -11.08 18.66
N THR A 200 -1.56 -11.92 18.50
CA THR A 200 -2.55 -11.84 17.41
C THR A 200 -3.97 -11.84 17.98
N ILE A 201 -4.75 -10.82 17.64
CA ILE A 201 -6.06 -10.53 18.26
C ILE A 201 -7.13 -10.22 17.22
N CYS A 202 -8.40 -10.32 17.61
CA CYS A 202 -9.54 -9.86 16.79
C CYS A 202 -10.15 -8.53 17.30
N SER A 203 -10.09 -8.27 18.61
CA SER A 203 -10.60 -7.04 19.23
C SER A 203 -9.79 -5.81 18.79
N ASP A 204 -10.44 -4.65 18.77
CA ASP A 204 -9.82 -3.33 18.65
C ASP A 204 -9.18 -2.83 19.96
N SER A 205 -9.17 -3.67 21.00
CA SER A 205 -8.58 -3.38 22.31
C SER A 205 -7.58 -4.46 22.74
N TYR A 206 -6.54 -4.04 23.46
CA TYR A 206 -5.48 -4.90 23.99
C TYR A 206 -4.88 -4.26 25.25
N THR A 207 -4.13 -5.01 26.05
CA THR A 207 -3.33 -4.46 27.15
C THR A 207 -1.87 -4.80 26.89
N LEU A 208 -1.04 -3.77 26.67
CA LEU A 208 0.40 -3.96 26.53
C LEU A 208 0.98 -4.42 27.87
N ASN A 209 2.07 -5.19 27.84
CA ASN A 209 2.66 -5.78 29.04
C ASN A 209 4.16 -5.48 29.09
N GLY A 210 4.49 -4.19 29.11
CA GLY A 210 5.87 -3.74 29.27
C GLY A 210 6.41 -4.07 30.66
N ASN A 211 7.72 -4.00 30.87
CA ASN A 211 8.29 -4.11 32.21
C ASN A 211 8.23 -2.77 32.97
N ASN A 212 7.87 -2.82 34.25
CA ASN A 212 7.94 -1.65 35.12
C ASN A 212 9.42 -1.26 35.36
N PRO A 213 9.86 -0.02 35.06
CA PRO A 213 11.25 0.37 35.24
C PRO A 213 11.67 0.40 36.71
N ALA A 214 12.89 -0.06 37.00
CA ALA A 214 13.56 0.14 38.29
C ALA A 214 14.46 1.38 38.30
N VAL A 215 14.94 1.79 37.12
CA VAL A 215 15.76 2.98 36.86
C VAL A 215 15.27 3.62 35.56
N GLY A 216 14.96 4.91 35.61
CA GLY A 216 14.35 5.68 34.51
C GLY A 216 12.82 5.64 34.53
N THR A 217 12.21 6.38 33.60
CA THR A 217 10.77 6.38 33.31
C THR A 217 10.50 5.72 31.96
N GLY A 218 9.40 4.98 31.85
CA GLY A 218 8.99 4.31 30.62
C GLY A 218 7.92 5.09 29.86
N ILE A 219 8.00 5.09 28.53
CA ILE A 219 7.00 5.68 27.63
C ILE A 219 6.74 4.73 26.45
N TRP A 220 5.46 4.47 26.17
CA TRP A 220 4.97 3.80 24.98
C TRP A 220 4.86 4.76 23.80
N THR A 221 5.30 4.32 22.61
CA THR A 221 5.18 5.07 21.35
C THR A 221 4.63 4.18 20.25
N LEU A 222 3.68 4.69 19.47
CA LEU A 222 3.20 4.03 18.25
C LEU A 222 4.24 4.25 17.15
N ILE A 223 4.81 3.17 16.61
CA ILE A 223 5.81 3.23 15.53
C ILE A 223 5.16 3.10 14.16
N SER A 224 4.16 2.22 14.03
CA SER A 224 3.41 2.01 12.79
C SER A 224 2.07 1.32 13.05
N GLY A 225 1.09 1.53 12.18
CA GLY A 225 -0.29 1.04 12.36
C GLY A 225 -1.16 2.06 13.09
N ALA A 226 -2.16 1.61 13.85
CA ALA A 226 -3.03 2.45 14.65
C ALA A 226 -3.30 1.86 16.04
N GLY A 227 -3.45 2.74 17.02
CA GLY A 227 -3.81 2.39 18.39
C GLY A 227 -3.65 3.59 19.32
N THR A 228 -4.60 3.77 20.23
CA THR A 228 -4.62 4.88 21.19
C THR A 228 -4.29 4.34 22.58
N PHE A 229 -3.25 4.88 23.21
CA PHE A 229 -2.90 4.56 24.59
C PHE A 229 -3.89 5.22 25.57
N THR A 230 -4.27 4.50 26.61
CA THR A 230 -5.02 5.08 27.75
C THR A 230 -4.14 6.06 28.53
N ASP A 231 -2.89 5.67 28.77
CA ASP A 231 -1.80 6.49 29.29
C ASP A 231 -0.48 5.89 28.79
N SER A 232 0.29 6.61 27.98
CA SER A 232 1.54 6.06 27.41
C SER A 232 2.67 5.91 28.44
N SER A 233 2.57 6.52 29.63
CA SER A 233 3.59 6.40 30.68
C SER A 233 3.46 5.13 31.55
N VAL A 234 2.34 4.41 31.42
CA VAL A 234 2.03 3.22 32.20
C VAL A 234 2.53 1.97 31.47
N TYR A 235 3.36 1.15 32.12
CA TYR A 235 3.96 -0.05 31.50
C TYR A 235 2.91 -1.06 31.02
N ASN A 236 1.81 -1.21 31.75
CA ASN A 236 0.68 -2.09 31.44
C ASN A 236 -0.55 -1.33 30.90
N THR A 237 -0.32 -0.41 29.95
CA THR A 237 -1.38 0.47 29.42
C THR A 237 -2.38 -0.27 28.52
N GLY A 238 -3.64 0.16 28.59
CA GLY A 238 -4.69 -0.28 27.67
C GLY A 238 -4.58 0.45 26.33
N LEU A 239 -4.66 -0.32 25.25
CA LEU A 239 -4.84 0.16 23.88
C LEU A 239 -6.31 0.06 23.47
N SER A 240 -6.79 1.06 22.73
CA SER A 240 -8.08 1.04 22.02
C SER A 240 -7.92 1.50 20.57
N SER A 241 -8.93 1.29 19.74
CA SER A 241 -8.93 1.71 18.33
C SER A 241 -7.76 1.12 17.52
N ILE A 242 -7.36 -0.12 17.83
CA ILE A 242 -6.27 -0.82 17.14
C ILE A 242 -6.67 -1.09 15.68
N GLY A 243 -5.81 -0.68 14.75
CA GLY A 243 -6.03 -0.87 13.31
C GLY A 243 -5.92 -2.35 12.90
N PHE A 244 -6.57 -2.74 11.80
CA PHE A 244 -6.37 -4.07 11.22
C PHE A 244 -4.96 -4.23 10.65
N GLY A 245 -4.42 -5.45 10.68
CA GLY A 245 -3.05 -5.75 10.26
C GLY A 245 -2.02 -5.54 11.36
N ILE A 246 -0.80 -5.17 10.97
CA ILE A 246 0.37 -5.09 11.85
C ILE A 246 0.43 -3.73 12.55
N ASN A 247 0.35 -3.72 13.88
CA ASN A 247 0.54 -2.54 14.71
C ASN A 247 1.81 -2.73 15.56
N ARG A 248 2.73 -1.76 15.53
CA ARG A 248 4.03 -1.85 16.22
C ARG A 248 4.12 -0.76 17.29
N PHE A 249 4.34 -1.18 18.53
CA PHE A 249 4.45 -0.31 19.70
C PHE A 249 5.83 -0.47 20.33
N ARG A 250 6.47 0.65 20.68
CA ARG A 250 7.80 0.70 21.31
C ARG A 250 7.69 1.07 22.77
N TRP A 251 8.27 0.26 23.64
CA TRP A 251 8.51 0.62 25.04
C TRP A 251 9.90 1.25 25.16
N THR A 252 9.97 2.51 25.57
CA THR A 252 11.23 3.25 25.76
C THR A 252 11.44 3.57 27.23
N ILE A 253 12.51 3.09 27.83
CA ILE A 253 12.90 3.43 29.21
C ILE A 253 14.11 4.36 29.16
N SER A 254 13.98 5.55 29.76
CA SER A 254 15.03 6.58 29.80
C SER A 254 15.18 7.17 31.20
N ASN A 255 16.41 7.49 31.60
CA ASN A 255 16.71 8.30 32.78
C ASN A 255 17.15 9.74 32.42
N GLY A 256 17.14 10.11 31.13
CA GLY A 256 17.50 11.44 30.63
C GLY A 256 19.01 11.69 30.39
N VAL A 257 19.91 10.85 30.93
CA VAL A 257 21.37 11.03 30.80
C VAL A 257 22.02 9.89 30.00
N CYS A 258 21.55 8.65 30.22
CA CYS A 258 21.97 7.49 29.46
C CYS A 258 21.19 7.34 28.15
N THR A 259 21.79 6.64 27.18
CA THR A 259 21.08 6.13 26.01
C THR A 259 19.84 5.33 26.46
N PRO A 260 18.62 5.68 26.02
CA PRO A 260 17.41 4.97 26.40
C PRO A 260 17.47 3.50 25.96
N SER A 261 16.93 2.60 26.78
CA SER A 261 16.65 1.24 26.33
C SER A 261 15.31 1.21 25.61
N THR A 262 15.25 0.52 24.48
CA THR A 262 14.02 0.34 23.70
C THR A 262 13.76 -1.14 23.42
N ASP A 263 12.48 -1.50 23.35
CA ASP A 263 12.02 -2.79 22.83
C ASP A 263 10.68 -2.60 22.10
N ASP A 264 10.40 -3.45 21.10
CA ASP A 264 9.25 -3.32 20.22
C ASP A 264 8.35 -4.56 20.29
N VAL A 265 7.06 -4.35 20.55
CA VAL A 265 6.02 -5.38 20.48
C VAL A 265 5.13 -5.17 19.26
N ILE A 266 4.81 -6.27 18.58
CA ILE A 266 3.92 -6.32 17.42
C ILE A 266 2.61 -6.95 17.82
N ILE A 267 1.52 -6.20 17.66
CA ILE A 267 0.15 -6.68 17.82
C ILE A 267 -0.50 -6.75 16.44
N VAL A 268 -0.73 -7.97 15.96
CA VAL A 268 -1.45 -8.19 14.70
C VAL A 268 -2.93 -8.26 15.02
N ARG A 269 -3.74 -7.38 14.41
CA ARG A 269 -5.18 -7.47 14.52
C ARG A 269 -5.74 -8.12 13.26
N ASP A 270 -6.27 -9.34 13.39
CA ASP A 270 -6.93 -10.06 12.31
C ASP A 270 -8.19 -9.30 11.84
N VAL A 271 -8.42 -9.34 10.53
CA VAL A 271 -9.71 -8.95 9.96
C VAL A 271 -10.73 -10.04 10.31
N PRO A 272 -11.96 -9.71 10.76
CA PRO A 272 -13.01 -10.69 10.97
C PRO A 272 -13.39 -11.38 9.66
N PRO A 273 -13.70 -12.69 9.67
CA PRO A 273 -14.15 -13.38 8.47
C PRO A 273 -15.41 -12.72 7.91
N SER A 274 -15.57 -12.74 6.59
CA SER A 274 -16.80 -12.29 5.95
C SER A 274 -18.01 -12.97 6.58
N ASN A 275 -19.07 -12.22 6.89
CA ASN A 275 -20.31 -12.80 7.44
C ASN A 275 -20.76 -13.98 6.58
N SER A 276 -20.99 -15.12 7.20
CA SER A 276 -21.54 -16.28 6.51
C SER A 276 -22.93 -15.94 6.00
N ASN A 277 -23.19 -16.27 4.73
CA ASN A 277 -24.51 -16.33 4.14
C ASN A 277 -24.57 -17.67 3.40
N ALA A 278 -25.46 -18.57 3.82
CA ALA A 278 -25.61 -19.92 3.30
C ALA A 278 -26.45 -19.97 2.01
N GLY A 279 -26.99 -18.83 1.59
CA GLY A 279 -27.98 -18.71 0.53
C GLY A 279 -29.40 -18.92 1.05
N PRO A 280 -30.43 -18.64 0.22
CA PRO A 280 -31.82 -18.83 0.61
C PRO A 280 -32.17 -20.31 0.77
N ASP A 281 -33.08 -20.60 1.71
CA ASP A 281 -33.72 -21.90 1.85
C ASP A 281 -34.33 -22.36 0.52
N GLN A 282 -34.22 -23.66 0.23
CA GLN A 282 -34.66 -24.25 -1.03
C GLN A 282 -35.74 -25.31 -0.78
N VAL A 283 -36.75 -25.34 -1.64
CA VAL A 283 -37.65 -26.49 -1.78
C VAL A 283 -37.46 -27.07 -3.17
N ILE A 284 -37.20 -28.38 -3.28
CA ILE A 284 -36.82 -29.04 -4.53
C ILE A 284 -37.47 -30.43 -4.65
N CYS A 285 -37.72 -30.89 -5.88
CA CYS A 285 -38.15 -32.28 -6.14
C CYS A 285 -36.96 -33.25 -6.33
N ALA A 286 -35.78 -32.73 -6.68
CA ALA A 286 -34.58 -33.51 -7.01
C ALA A 286 -33.85 -34.07 -5.77
N THR A 287 -33.03 -35.12 -5.97
CA THR A 287 -32.15 -35.72 -4.94
C THR A 287 -30.81 -34.98 -4.76
N SER A 288 -30.64 -33.84 -5.42
CA SER A 288 -29.41 -33.03 -5.41
C SER A 288 -29.71 -31.58 -5.78
N THR A 289 -28.95 -30.65 -5.24
CA THR A 289 -28.97 -29.22 -5.59
C THR A 289 -27.60 -28.59 -5.38
N THR A 290 -27.48 -27.29 -5.66
CA THR A 290 -26.29 -26.50 -5.38
C THR A 290 -26.53 -25.65 -4.13
N LEU A 291 -25.65 -25.80 -3.13
CA LEU A 291 -25.55 -24.91 -1.98
C LEU A 291 -25.02 -23.55 -2.47
N GLN A 292 -25.49 -22.43 -1.93
CA GLN A 292 -25.19 -21.09 -2.46
C GLN A 292 -24.58 -20.18 -1.40
N GLY A 293 -23.45 -20.63 -0.85
CA GLY A 293 -22.71 -19.87 0.15
C GLY A 293 -22.11 -18.61 -0.48
N ASN A 294 -21.93 -17.54 0.28
CA ASN A 294 -21.12 -16.43 -0.19
C ASN A 294 -19.65 -16.86 -0.33
N ASN A 295 -18.99 -16.48 -1.42
CA ASN A 295 -17.53 -16.54 -1.50
C ASN A 295 -16.96 -15.50 -0.51
N PRO A 296 -16.20 -15.88 0.53
CA PRO A 296 -15.68 -14.92 1.48
C PRO A 296 -14.65 -14.01 0.81
N ALA A 297 -14.79 -12.70 0.98
CA ALA A 297 -13.71 -11.76 0.63
C ALA A 297 -12.56 -11.87 1.65
N GLU A 298 -12.91 -12.24 2.88
CA GLU A 298 -12.04 -12.32 4.05
C GLU A 298 -12.27 -13.67 4.74
N GLY A 299 -11.19 -14.44 4.89
CA GLY A 299 -11.19 -15.78 5.48
C GLY A 299 -11.42 -16.94 4.50
N THR A 300 -11.76 -18.11 5.05
CA THR A 300 -12.12 -19.32 4.29
C THR A 300 -13.48 -19.83 4.73
N GLY A 301 -14.25 -20.36 3.79
CA GLY A 301 -15.58 -20.92 4.02
C GLY A 301 -15.60 -22.44 3.95
N GLN A 302 -16.37 -23.08 4.83
CA GLN A 302 -16.57 -24.52 4.82
C GLN A 302 -18.04 -24.90 5.09
N TRP A 303 -18.57 -25.79 4.26
CA TRP A 303 -19.86 -26.44 4.40
C TRP A 303 -19.80 -27.62 5.38
N SER A 304 -20.88 -27.80 6.13
CA SER A 304 -21.10 -28.98 6.98
C SER A 304 -22.59 -29.37 6.99
N LEU A 305 -22.89 -30.67 7.01
CA LEU A 305 -24.23 -31.18 7.27
C LEU A 305 -24.54 -30.99 8.76
N TYR A 306 -25.66 -30.36 9.08
CA TYR A 306 -26.11 -30.15 10.46
C TYR A 306 -27.17 -31.19 10.86
N THR A 307 -28.23 -31.33 10.06
CA THR A 307 -29.28 -32.34 10.26
C THR A 307 -29.78 -32.91 8.92
N GLY A 308 -30.45 -34.06 8.97
CA GLY A 308 -30.96 -34.75 7.78
C GLY A 308 -29.88 -35.58 7.08
N THR A 309 -29.87 -35.55 5.75
CA THR A 309 -29.01 -36.39 4.91
C THR A 309 -28.54 -35.64 3.66
N GLY A 310 -27.29 -35.83 3.28
CA GLY A 310 -26.75 -35.28 2.04
C GLY A 310 -25.22 -35.38 2.02
N THR A 311 -24.67 -35.60 0.83
CA THR A 311 -23.22 -35.68 0.60
C THR A 311 -22.77 -34.45 -0.16
N ILE A 312 -22.01 -33.59 0.51
CA ILE A 312 -21.42 -32.37 -0.07
C ILE A 312 -20.22 -32.79 -0.92
N THR A 313 -20.21 -32.41 -2.21
CA THR A 313 -19.17 -32.87 -3.16
C THR A 313 -17.80 -32.24 -2.89
N ASN A 314 -17.74 -30.95 -2.56
CA ASN A 314 -16.53 -30.28 -2.09
C ASN A 314 -16.91 -29.28 -0.98
N ASN A 315 -16.61 -29.63 0.26
CA ASN A 315 -17.02 -28.81 1.41
C ASN A 315 -16.32 -27.45 1.51
N LEU A 316 -15.25 -27.18 0.76
CA LEU A 316 -14.55 -25.89 0.74
C LEU A 316 -15.02 -24.96 -0.39
N LEU A 317 -15.90 -25.44 -1.29
CA LEU A 317 -16.43 -24.65 -2.40
C LEU A 317 -17.74 -23.99 -1.99
N TYR A 318 -17.82 -22.65 -2.06
CA TYR A 318 -19.01 -21.89 -1.65
C TYR A 318 -20.27 -22.32 -2.42
N ASN A 319 -20.14 -22.59 -3.72
CA ASN A 319 -21.19 -23.11 -4.60
C ASN A 319 -21.11 -24.64 -4.81
N SER A 320 -20.82 -25.40 -3.74
CA SER A 320 -20.75 -26.87 -3.83
C SER A 320 -22.10 -27.49 -4.17
N THR A 321 -22.07 -28.53 -5.00
CA THR A 321 -23.22 -29.44 -5.14
C THR A 321 -23.35 -30.32 -3.90
N VAL A 322 -24.59 -30.62 -3.52
CA VAL A 322 -24.96 -31.62 -2.52
C VAL A 322 -25.83 -32.68 -3.19
N THR A 323 -25.56 -33.94 -2.90
CA THR A 323 -26.20 -35.12 -3.51
C THR A 323 -26.76 -36.06 -2.46
N ALA A 324 -27.58 -37.04 -2.88
CA ALA A 324 -28.23 -38.01 -2.00
C ALA A 324 -29.07 -37.38 -0.86
N LEU A 325 -29.80 -36.31 -1.20
CA LEU A 325 -30.76 -35.68 -0.28
C LEU A 325 -31.94 -36.60 0.00
N GLY A 326 -32.17 -36.90 1.28
CA GLY A 326 -33.35 -37.60 1.77
C GLY A 326 -34.61 -36.74 1.66
N ALA A 327 -35.78 -37.38 1.74
CA ALA A 327 -37.06 -36.70 1.74
C ALA A 327 -37.24 -35.84 3.01
N GLY A 328 -37.89 -34.67 2.88
CA GLY A 328 -38.03 -33.72 3.98
C GLY A 328 -36.86 -32.74 4.10
N VAL A 329 -36.70 -32.14 5.29
CA VAL A 329 -35.72 -31.08 5.55
C VAL A 329 -34.31 -31.66 5.77
N ASN A 330 -33.31 -31.05 5.13
CA ASN A 330 -31.89 -31.32 5.33
C ASN A 330 -31.17 -29.98 5.54
N GLU A 331 -30.50 -29.79 6.67
CA GLU A 331 -29.89 -28.50 7.05
C GLU A 331 -28.37 -28.52 6.86
N PHE A 332 -27.82 -27.46 6.26
CA PHE A 332 -26.39 -27.30 6.02
C PHE A 332 -25.90 -25.97 6.59
N ILE A 333 -24.77 -25.99 7.30
CA ILE A 333 -24.15 -24.79 7.85
C ILE A 333 -22.97 -24.39 6.98
N TRP A 334 -22.98 -23.14 6.49
CA TRP A 334 -21.82 -22.45 5.96
C TRP A 334 -21.10 -21.78 7.14
N THR A 335 -19.82 -22.12 7.34
CA THR A 335 -18.97 -21.52 8.39
C THR A 335 -17.83 -20.78 7.74
N THR A 336 -17.69 -19.49 8.00
CA THR A 336 -16.54 -18.68 7.57
C THR A 336 -15.59 -18.42 8.73
N SER A 337 -14.29 -18.57 8.49
CA SER A 337 -13.24 -18.53 9.51
C SER A 337 -11.98 -17.81 9.04
N GLN A 338 -11.36 -17.03 9.93
CA GLN A 338 -10.13 -16.29 9.65
C GLN A 338 -9.34 -16.06 10.95
N GLY A 339 -8.08 -16.53 10.97
CA GLY A 339 -7.15 -16.30 12.07
C GLY A 339 -7.72 -16.65 13.46
N THR A 340 -7.57 -15.71 14.38
CA THR A 340 -8.04 -15.76 15.77
C THR A 340 -9.47 -15.25 15.96
N CYS A 341 -10.10 -14.71 14.91
CA CYS A 341 -11.44 -14.14 15.00
C CYS A 341 -12.53 -15.22 15.18
N PRO A 342 -13.61 -14.92 15.93
CA PRO A 342 -14.77 -15.81 16.03
C PRO A 342 -15.32 -16.14 14.64
N VAL A 343 -15.61 -17.43 14.41
CA VAL A 343 -16.21 -17.88 13.15
C VAL A 343 -17.63 -17.33 12.99
N SER A 344 -17.97 -16.89 11.78
CA SER A 344 -19.36 -16.63 11.42
C SER A 344 -20.00 -17.93 10.93
N ARG A 345 -21.31 -18.06 11.10
CA ARG A 345 -22.10 -19.24 10.71
C ARG A 345 -23.46 -18.80 10.21
N ASP A 346 -23.91 -19.43 9.14
CA ASP A 346 -25.28 -19.33 8.65
C ASP A 346 -25.78 -20.71 8.20
N THR A 347 -27.10 -20.92 8.24
CA THR A 347 -27.74 -22.23 7.99
C THR A 347 -28.73 -22.11 6.84
N VAL A 348 -28.64 -23.04 5.88
CA VAL A 348 -29.62 -23.19 4.80
C VAL A 348 -30.37 -24.51 4.96
N SER A 349 -31.70 -24.44 4.84
CA SER A 349 -32.60 -25.58 4.83
C SER A 349 -32.93 -25.98 3.39
N ILE A 350 -32.64 -27.22 3.02
CA ILE A 350 -33.08 -27.81 1.75
C ILE A 350 -34.18 -28.83 2.06
N THR A 351 -35.42 -28.45 1.75
CA THR A 351 -36.60 -29.33 1.85
C THR A 351 -36.79 -30.06 0.54
N ARG A 352 -36.61 -31.39 0.56
CA ARG A 352 -36.89 -32.22 -0.60
C ARG A 352 -38.36 -32.68 -0.58
N ASP A 353 -39.13 -32.15 -1.52
CA ASP A 353 -40.50 -32.56 -1.85
C ASP A 353 -40.50 -33.98 -2.49
N VAL A 354 -41.61 -34.71 -2.34
CA VAL A 354 -41.70 -36.12 -2.73
C VAL A 354 -42.68 -36.27 -3.90
N PRO A 355 -42.28 -36.91 -5.01
CA PRO A 355 -43.19 -37.18 -6.12
C PRO A 355 -44.39 -38.05 -5.73
N ILE A 356 -45.56 -37.75 -6.30
CA ILE A 356 -46.82 -38.47 -6.07
C ILE A 356 -46.66 -39.93 -6.54
N ALA A 357 -47.00 -40.88 -5.67
CA ALA A 357 -46.75 -42.30 -5.93
C ALA A 357 -47.83 -42.98 -6.81
N SER A 358 -49.06 -42.45 -6.84
CA SER A 358 -50.19 -43.00 -7.60
C SER A 358 -51.32 -41.98 -7.76
N ILE A 359 -51.93 -41.93 -8.94
CA ILE A 359 -53.18 -41.22 -9.26
C ILE A 359 -54.18 -42.25 -9.80
N ASP A 360 -55.45 -42.14 -9.40
CA ASP A 360 -56.58 -42.94 -9.92
C ASP A 360 -57.85 -42.08 -9.82
N ALA A 361 -58.52 -41.81 -10.94
CA ALA A 361 -59.78 -41.05 -11.02
C ALA A 361 -61.05 -41.95 -10.94
N GLY A 362 -60.88 -43.27 -10.99
CA GLY A 362 -61.98 -44.24 -11.09
C GLY A 362 -62.52 -44.41 -12.51
N THR A 363 -63.48 -45.33 -12.66
CA THR A 363 -63.99 -45.75 -13.98
C THR A 363 -65.12 -44.87 -14.52
N ASP A 364 -65.16 -44.71 -15.85
CA ASP A 364 -66.25 -44.07 -16.60
C ASP A 364 -67.65 -44.63 -16.26
N GLN A 365 -68.68 -43.79 -16.40
CA GLN A 365 -70.05 -44.11 -15.99
C GLN A 365 -71.08 -43.81 -17.10
N ASN A 366 -71.98 -44.76 -17.35
CA ASN A 366 -73.12 -44.58 -18.24
C ASN A 366 -74.42 -44.66 -17.43
N LEU A 367 -75.25 -43.61 -17.46
CA LEU A 367 -76.43 -43.44 -16.61
C LEU A 367 -77.69 -43.21 -17.47
N CYS A 368 -78.82 -43.83 -17.13
CA CYS A 368 -80.10 -43.61 -17.82
C CYS A 368 -80.97 -42.64 -17.04
N ASN A 369 -81.12 -41.40 -17.55
CA ASN A 369 -82.00 -40.37 -16.97
C ASN A 369 -81.72 -40.03 -15.49
N ILE A 370 -80.46 -40.15 -15.05
CA ILE A 370 -80.00 -39.79 -13.70
C ILE A 370 -79.09 -38.55 -13.81
N THR A 371 -79.44 -37.46 -13.11
CA THR A 371 -78.73 -36.16 -13.17
C THR A 371 -77.67 -35.97 -12.06
N THR A 372 -77.41 -37.03 -11.30
CA THR A 372 -76.48 -37.06 -10.16
C THR A 372 -75.79 -38.42 -10.05
N THR A 373 -74.53 -38.46 -9.62
CA THR A 373 -73.78 -39.70 -9.31
C THR A 373 -72.65 -39.40 -8.30
N THR A 374 -71.66 -40.27 -8.14
CA THR A 374 -70.44 -40.05 -7.35
C THR A 374 -69.18 -40.33 -8.17
N LEU A 375 -68.15 -39.51 -7.98
CA LEU A 375 -66.78 -39.77 -8.43
C LEU A 375 -66.06 -40.70 -7.44
N ALA A 376 -64.95 -41.32 -7.86
CA ALA A 376 -64.29 -42.39 -7.10
C ALA A 376 -62.76 -42.32 -7.19
N GLY A 377 -62.20 -41.14 -6.91
CA GLY A 377 -60.75 -40.92 -6.95
C GLY A 377 -60.02 -41.56 -5.76
N ASN A 378 -58.70 -41.77 -5.90
CA ASN A 378 -57.87 -42.25 -4.79
C ASN A 378 -57.70 -41.19 -3.69
N THR A 379 -57.52 -41.65 -2.45
CA THR A 379 -57.24 -40.75 -1.32
C THR A 379 -55.78 -40.27 -1.39
N PRO A 380 -55.50 -38.95 -1.37
CA PRO A 380 -54.14 -38.42 -1.33
C PRO A 380 -53.38 -38.84 -0.07
N ALA A 381 -52.06 -38.90 -0.15
CA ALA A 381 -51.21 -39.18 1.01
C ALA A 381 -51.18 -37.99 1.99
N ALA A 382 -50.66 -38.21 3.20
CA ALA A 382 -50.60 -37.17 4.22
C ALA A 382 -49.70 -36.00 3.79
N GLY A 383 -50.30 -34.82 3.60
CA GLY A 383 -49.64 -33.60 3.12
C GLY A 383 -50.00 -33.23 1.68
N GLU A 384 -50.48 -34.17 0.87
CA GLU A 384 -50.97 -33.93 -0.49
C GLU A 384 -52.40 -33.37 -0.48
N THR A 385 -52.79 -32.65 -1.54
CA THR A 385 -54.17 -32.18 -1.73
C THR A 385 -54.73 -32.71 -3.05
N GLY A 386 -55.87 -33.40 -2.98
CA GLY A 386 -56.61 -33.89 -4.15
C GLY A 386 -57.81 -33.00 -4.45
N THR A 387 -58.03 -32.65 -5.72
CA THR A 387 -59.14 -31.79 -6.17
C THR A 387 -59.76 -32.28 -7.49
N TRP A 388 -61.09 -32.21 -7.56
CA TRP A 388 -61.89 -32.45 -8.75
C TRP A 388 -62.16 -31.15 -9.51
N SER A 389 -62.01 -31.19 -10.83
CA SER A 389 -62.40 -30.08 -11.72
C SER A 389 -63.22 -30.58 -12.91
N THR A 390 -64.15 -29.77 -13.41
CA THR A 390 -64.90 -30.08 -14.65
C THR A 390 -64.07 -29.63 -15.84
N VAL A 391 -63.67 -30.56 -16.72
CA VAL A 391 -62.91 -30.27 -17.94
C VAL A 391 -63.85 -29.89 -19.08
N SER A 392 -65.01 -30.54 -19.18
CA SER A 392 -66.02 -30.30 -20.20
C SER A 392 -67.39 -30.80 -19.75
N GLY A 393 -68.47 -30.24 -20.31
CA GLY A 393 -69.86 -30.57 -19.95
C GLY A 393 -70.45 -29.61 -18.92
N PHE A 394 -71.55 -30.02 -18.28
CA PHE A 394 -72.39 -29.15 -17.43
C PHE A 394 -72.45 -29.58 -15.95
N GLY A 395 -71.95 -30.76 -15.61
CA GLY A 395 -71.93 -31.25 -14.22
C GLY A 395 -70.87 -30.57 -13.35
N SER A 396 -71.12 -30.54 -12.04
CA SER A 396 -70.21 -30.03 -11.02
C SER A 396 -70.02 -31.03 -9.88
N ALA A 397 -68.79 -31.08 -9.34
CA ALA A 397 -68.46 -31.84 -8.14
C ALA A 397 -68.91 -31.06 -6.89
N SER A 398 -69.77 -31.66 -6.08
CA SER A 398 -70.39 -31.04 -4.89
C SER A 398 -69.42 -30.79 -3.72
N ALA A 399 -68.39 -31.62 -3.61
CA ALA A 399 -67.28 -31.43 -2.69
C ALA A 399 -65.96 -31.69 -3.42
N PRO A 400 -65.42 -30.71 -4.18
CA PRO A 400 -64.29 -30.93 -5.09
C PRO A 400 -63.06 -31.60 -4.45
N ASN A 401 -62.80 -31.34 -3.17
CA ASN A 401 -61.62 -31.87 -2.46
C ASN A 401 -61.87 -33.24 -1.78
N ASN A 402 -63.03 -33.85 -2.02
CA ASN A 402 -63.34 -35.21 -1.55
C ASN A 402 -63.12 -36.19 -2.71
N PRO A 403 -62.26 -37.22 -2.58
CA PRO A 403 -62.07 -38.22 -3.63
C PRO A 403 -63.37 -38.92 -4.05
N SER A 404 -64.31 -39.09 -3.10
CA SER A 404 -65.65 -39.66 -3.28
C SER A 404 -66.76 -38.61 -3.51
N SER A 405 -66.43 -37.49 -4.16
CA SER A 405 -67.36 -36.35 -4.36
C SER A 405 -68.64 -36.75 -5.12
N GLY A 406 -69.80 -36.30 -4.63
CA GLY A 406 -71.05 -36.39 -5.38
C GLY A 406 -71.06 -35.41 -6.56
N VAL A 407 -71.67 -35.79 -7.68
CA VAL A 407 -71.84 -34.96 -8.88
C VAL A 407 -73.28 -34.48 -8.97
N THR A 408 -73.46 -33.19 -9.29
CA THR A 408 -74.77 -32.56 -9.52
C THR A 408 -74.79 -31.79 -10.84
N GLY A 409 -75.98 -31.53 -11.39
CA GLY A 409 -76.12 -30.69 -12.59
C GLY A 409 -75.77 -31.39 -13.91
N LEU A 410 -75.71 -32.73 -13.94
CA LEU A 410 -75.52 -33.45 -15.20
C LEU A 410 -76.72 -33.24 -16.13
N SER A 411 -76.46 -32.76 -17.35
CA SER A 411 -77.47 -32.58 -18.39
C SER A 411 -77.79 -33.91 -19.09
N ILE A 412 -79.08 -34.21 -19.22
CA ILE A 412 -79.57 -35.39 -19.95
C ILE A 412 -79.30 -35.21 -21.45
N GLY A 413 -78.77 -36.24 -22.11
CA GLY A 413 -78.35 -36.19 -23.52
C GLY A 413 -76.99 -35.51 -23.71
N SER A 414 -76.10 -35.60 -22.72
CA SER A 414 -74.75 -35.02 -22.77
C SER A 414 -73.75 -35.86 -21.99
N SER A 415 -72.47 -35.69 -22.31
CA SER A 415 -71.35 -36.18 -21.49
C SER A 415 -70.76 -35.05 -20.64
N THR A 416 -70.09 -35.40 -19.55
CA THR A 416 -69.31 -34.48 -18.71
C THR A 416 -68.02 -35.17 -18.29
N THR A 417 -66.89 -34.49 -18.43
CA THR A 417 -65.56 -35.01 -18.09
C THR A 417 -65.04 -34.32 -16.83
N PHE A 418 -64.62 -35.10 -15.84
CA PHE A 418 -64.02 -34.61 -14.60
C PHE A 418 -62.56 -35.02 -14.50
N ARG A 419 -61.70 -34.12 -14.03
CA ARG A 419 -60.28 -34.37 -13.77
C ARG A 419 -60.00 -34.45 -12.28
N TRP A 420 -59.38 -35.54 -11.84
CA TRP A 420 -58.77 -35.64 -10.52
C TRP A 420 -57.35 -35.11 -10.61
N THR A 421 -57.00 -34.16 -9.75
CA THR A 421 -55.65 -33.57 -9.66
C THR A 421 -55.15 -33.76 -8.24
N ILE A 422 -54.00 -34.41 -8.07
CA ILE A 422 -53.27 -34.42 -6.80
C ILE A 422 -52.06 -33.48 -6.94
N THR A 423 -51.95 -32.56 -5.98
CA THR A 423 -50.88 -31.57 -5.84
C THR A 423 -50.03 -31.93 -4.62
N THR A 424 -48.70 -31.84 -4.73
CA THR A 424 -47.79 -32.11 -3.60
C THR A 424 -47.88 -31.03 -2.51
N GLN A 425 -47.40 -31.35 -1.31
CA GLN A 425 -47.47 -30.45 -0.15
C GLN A 425 -46.85 -29.06 -0.41
N TYR A 426 -45.81 -29.00 -1.26
CA TYR A 426 -45.08 -27.77 -1.56
C TYR A 426 -45.27 -27.29 -3.01
N GLY A 427 -45.94 -28.06 -3.88
CA GLY A 427 -46.18 -27.70 -5.29
C GLY A 427 -44.92 -27.59 -6.16
N VAL A 428 -43.79 -28.20 -5.75
CA VAL A 428 -42.52 -28.14 -6.48
C VAL A 428 -42.27 -29.39 -7.33
N CYS A 429 -42.74 -30.55 -6.88
CA CYS A 429 -42.90 -31.71 -7.76
C CYS A 429 -44.14 -31.53 -8.66
N PRO A 430 -44.11 -31.99 -9.93
CA PRO A 430 -45.26 -31.86 -10.83
C PRO A 430 -46.53 -32.57 -10.32
N ASP A 431 -47.67 -31.90 -10.47
CA ASP A 431 -48.99 -32.45 -10.19
C ASP A 431 -49.28 -33.69 -11.06
N SER A 432 -50.05 -34.63 -10.50
CA SER A 432 -50.53 -35.82 -11.21
C SER A 432 -52.02 -35.69 -11.49
N THR A 433 -52.44 -36.00 -12.72
CA THR A 433 -53.83 -35.82 -13.17
C THR A 433 -54.34 -37.03 -13.95
N GLU A 434 -55.62 -37.34 -13.79
CA GLU A 434 -56.34 -38.33 -14.59
C GLU A 434 -57.82 -37.90 -14.78
N ASP A 435 -58.43 -38.31 -15.88
CA ASP A 435 -59.80 -37.93 -16.29
C ASP A 435 -60.78 -39.10 -16.19
N VAL A 436 -62.04 -38.81 -15.84
CA VAL A 436 -63.16 -39.76 -15.86
C VAL A 436 -64.38 -39.13 -16.56
N VAL A 437 -65.08 -39.92 -17.39
CA VAL A 437 -66.21 -39.48 -18.22
C VAL A 437 -67.53 -40.03 -17.70
N ILE A 438 -68.54 -39.15 -17.61
CA ILE A 438 -69.91 -39.50 -17.24
C ILE A 438 -70.85 -39.17 -18.40
N ASN A 439 -71.56 -40.18 -18.92
CA ASN A 439 -72.57 -40.05 -19.97
C ASN A 439 -73.98 -40.23 -19.37
N VAL A 440 -74.92 -39.33 -19.71
CA VAL A 440 -76.32 -39.43 -19.28
C VAL A 440 -77.27 -39.56 -20.47
N ASP A 441 -77.76 -40.78 -20.72
CA ASP A 441 -78.74 -41.08 -21.77
C ASP A 441 -80.14 -40.56 -21.38
N SER A 442 -80.93 -40.14 -22.37
CA SER A 442 -82.34 -39.78 -22.18
C SER A 442 -83.26 -41.01 -22.32
N THR A 443 -84.42 -41.01 -21.63
CA THR A 443 -85.42 -42.10 -21.76
C THR A 443 -85.88 -42.29 -23.21
N THR A 444 -85.96 -43.52 -23.70
CA THR A 444 -86.39 -43.82 -25.08
C THR A 444 -87.78 -43.26 -25.42
N THR A 445 -87.93 -42.74 -26.63
CA THR A 445 -89.23 -42.39 -27.21
C THR A 445 -90.15 -43.61 -27.30
N ILE A 446 -91.44 -43.44 -26.96
CA ILE A 446 -92.46 -44.50 -27.08
C ILE A 446 -92.73 -44.76 -28.57
N ALA A 447 -92.76 -46.02 -28.99
CA ALA A 447 -93.06 -46.40 -30.36
C ALA A 447 -94.57 -46.27 -30.67
N ASN A 448 -94.86 -45.76 -31.86
CA ASN A 448 -96.19 -45.68 -32.48
C ASN A 448 -96.02 -45.97 -33.98
N ALA A 449 -96.74 -46.97 -34.48
CA ALA A 449 -96.63 -47.49 -35.85
C ALA A 449 -97.56 -46.78 -36.86
N GLY A 450 -98.39 -45.84 -36.41
CA GLY A 450 -99.36 -45.11 -37.23
C GLY A 450 -100.76 -45.74 -37.22
N ALA A 451 -101.72 -45.08 -37.90
CA ALA A 451 -103.11 -45.54 -37.98
C ALA A 451 -103.34 -46.55 -39.11
N ASP A 452 -104.27 -47.48 -38.90
CA ASP A 452 -104.70 -48.47 -39.89
C ASP A 452 -105.18 -47.81 -41.19
N GLN A 453 -104.80 -48.38 -42.33
CA GLN A 453 -105.01 -47.77 -43.65
C GLN A 453 -106.16 -48.42 -44.42
N ALA A 454 -107.08 -47.59 -44.93
CA ALA A 454 -108.08 -47.94 -45.94
C ALA A 454 -107.76 -47.23 -47.25
N LEU A 455 -107.19 -47.98 -48.20
CA LEU A 455 -106.60 -47.45 -49.43
C LEU A 455 -107.58 -47.53 -50.61
N CYS A 456 -107.18 -46.98 -51.76
CA CYS A 456 -107.90 -47.05 -53.02
C CYS A 456 -106.97 -47.57 -54.14
N ASN A 457 -107.19 -48.82 -54.58
CA ASN A 457 -106.50 -49.49 -55.68
C ASN A 457 -104.95 -49.54 -55.59
N ALA A 458 -104.41 -49.54 -54.37
CA ALA A 458 -102.97 -49.44 -54.11
C ALA A 458 -102.21 -50.81 -54.16
N THR A 459 -101.10 -50.89 -54.89
CA THR A 459 -100.19 -52.08 -54.87
C THR A 459 -98.99 -51.93 -53.94
N THR A 460 -98.85 -50.75 -53.34
CA THR A 460 -97.82 -50.39 -52.37
C THR A 460 -98.43 -49.44 -51.35
N THR A 461 -97.90 -49.40 -50.14
CA THR A 461 -98.17 -48.30 -49.21
C THR A 461 -96.91 -47.96 -48.42
N THR A 462 -96.94 -46.84 -47.72
CA THR A 462 -95.88 -46.43 -46.79
C THR A 462 -96.41 -46.55 -45.37
N LEU A 463 -95.62 -47.14 -44.49
CA LEU A 463 -95.83 -47.08 -43.05
C LEU A 463 -94.85 -46.06 -42.47
N THR A 464 -95.36 -45.16 -41.64
CA THR A 464 -94.59 -44.08 -41.05
C THR A 464 -94.80 -44.14 -39.55
N GLY A 465 -93.75 -44.53 -38.84
CA GLY A 465 -93.74 -44.52 -37.39
C GLY A 465 -93.45 -43.12 -36.86
N ASN A 466 -93.63 -42.90 -35.56
CA ASN A 466 -93.23 -41.63 -34.97
C ASN A 466 -91.71 -41.38 -35.13
N ALA A 467 -91.35 -40.10 -35.21
CA ALA A 467 -89.96 -39.67 -35.20
C ALA A 467 -89.27 -40.08 -33.89
N ILE A 468 -87.97 -40.31 -33.99
CA ILE A 468 -87.06 -40.64 -32.89
C ILE A 468 -86.08 -39.48 -32.64
N LYS A 469 -85.43 -39.49 -31.48
CA LYS A 469 -84.34 -38.56 -31.18
C LYS A 469 -83.09 -38.92 -31.98
N ALA A 470 -82.16 -37.97 -32.10
CA ALA A 470 -80.88 -38.19 -32.79
C ALA A 470 -80.02 -39.31 -32.17
N THR A 471 -80.21 -39.59 -30.87
CA THR A 471 -79.51 -40.61 -30.06
C THR A 471 -80.35 -41.90 -29.89
N GLU A 472 -81.24 -42.19 -30.84
CA GLU A 472 -82.11 -43.36 -30.83
C GLU A 472 -82.04 -44.10 -32.17
N SER A 473 -82.34 -45.40 -32.16
CA SER A 473 -82.36 -46.26 -33.36
C SER A 473 -83.69 -47.02 -33.50
N VAL A 474 -84.06 -47.36 -34.73
CA VAL A 474 -85.35 -47.99 -35.07
C VAL A 474 -85.24 -49.26 -35.90
N VAL A 475 -86.24 -50.14 -35.76
CA VAL A 475 -86.43 -51.34 -36.60
C VAL A 475 -87.92 -51.60 -36.88
N TRP A 476 -88.27 -51.81 -38.15
CA TRP A 476 -89.56 -52.36 -38.62
C TRP A 476 -89.46 -53.85 -38.97
N ALA A 477 -90.51 -54.61 -38.68
CA ALA A 477 -90.64 -56.01 -39.08
C ALA A 477 -92.07 -56.35 -39.55
N LYS A 478 -92.23 -57.41 -40.36
CA LYS A 478 -93.54 -57.90 -40.80
C LYS A 478 -94.12 -58.92 -39.82
N THR A 479 -95.40 -58.76 -39.50
CA THR A 479 -96.16 -59.69 -38.65
C THR A 479 -96.88 -60.73 -39.49
N PHE A 480 -97.74 -60.32 -40.45
CA PHE A 480 -98.40 -61.24 -41.39
C PHE A 480 -98.95 -60.55 -42.66
N GLY A 481 -99.34 -61.34 -43.66
CA GLY A 481 -99.98 -60.87 -44.90
C GLY A 481 -99.02 -60.65 -46.10
N PRO A 482 -99.59 -60.31 -47.28
CA PRO A 482 -98.81 -59.87 -48.44
C PRO A 482 -98.11 -58.53 -48.16
N GLY A 483 -96.99 -58.28 -48.82
CA GLY A 483 -96.15 -57.12 -48.55
C GLY A 483 -94.76 -57.48 -48.01
N VAL A 484 -93.77 -56.64 -48.30
CA VAL A 484 -92.38 -56.75 -47.83
C VAL A 484 -91.90 -55.38 -47.36
N VAL A 485 -91.25 -55.33 -46.19
CA VAL A 485 -90.63 -54.11 -45.62
C VAL A 485 -89.34 -53.80 -46.39
N SER A 486 -89.25 -52.62 -47.01
CA SER A 486 -88.12 -52.24 -47.85
C SER A 486 -86.91 -51.69 -47.09
N SER A 487 -87.16 -51.00 -45.99
CA SER A 487 -86.15 -50.21 -45.26
C SER A 487 -86.38 -50.32 -43.75
N PRO A 488 -86.03 -51.45 -43.12
CA PRO A 488 -86.44 -51.73 -41.75
C PRO A 488 -85.89 -50.72 -40.73
N ASN A 489 -84.67 -50.20 -40.92
CA ASN A 489 -84.01 -49.33 -39.95
C ASN A 489 -84.28 -47.83 -40.17
N SER A 490 -85.48 -47.49 -40.64
CA SER A 490 -85.90 -46.12 -40.95
C SER A 490 -87.26 -45.85 -40.30
N THR A 491 -87.48 -44.63 -39.80
CA THR A 491 -88.77 -44.24 -39.17
C THR A 491 -89.93 -44.36 -40.16
N THR A 492 -89.66 -44.12 -41.44
CA THR A 492 -90.56 -44.36 -42.57
C THR A 492 -90.10 -45.57 -43.38
N THR A 493 -90.98 -46.52 -43.68
CA THR A 493 -90.67 -47.68 -44.54
C THR A 493 -91.73 -47.94 -45.60
N GLY A 494 -91.28 -48.36 -46.78
CA GLY A 494 -92.17 -48.79 -47.87
C GLY A 494 -92.59 -50.24 -47.68
N ILE A 495 -93.87 -50.51 -47.95
CA ILE A 495 -94.42 -51.86 -48.08
C ILE A 495 -94.78 -52.10 -49.54
N THR A 496 -94.03 -53.01 -50.18
CA THR A 496 -94.24 -53.36 -51.60
C THR A 496 -94.85 -54.75 -51.74
N GLY A 497 -95.71 -54.93 -52.77
CA GLY A 497 -96.40 -56.19 -53.00
C GLY A 497 -97.73 -56.32 -52.26
N LEU A 498 -98.44 -55.21 -52.04
CA LEU A 498 -99.86 -55.23 -51.67
C LEU A 498 -100.71 -55.53 -52.91
N ILE A 499 -101.92 -56.05 -52.69
CA ILE A 499 -102.84 -56.45 -53.77
C ILE A 499 -104.20 -55.75 -53.52
N PRO A 500 -104.81 -55.10 -54.52
CA PRO A 500 -106.21 -54.67 -54.44
C PRO A 500 -107.14 -55.80 -54.01
N HIS A 501 -108.12 -55.52 -53.14
CA HIS A 501 -108.91 -56.52 -52.41
C HIS A 501 -108.13 -57.43 -51.41
N SER A 502 -107.12 -56.93 -50.66
CA SER A 502 -106.39 -57.72 -49.63
C SER A 502 -106.05 -56.94 -48.34
N PHE A 503 -105.50 -57.63 -47.32
CA PHE A 503 -105.16 -57.10 -45.98
C PHE A 503 -103.80 -57.59 -45.42
N SER A 504 -103.07 -56.76 -44.64
CA SER A 504 -101.70 -57.03 -44.12
C SER A 504 -101.37 -56.33 -42.78
N ALA A 505 -100.33 -56.77 -42.01
CA ALA A 505 -99.92 -56.15 -40.73
C ALA A 505 -98.40 -56.24 -40.34
N PHE A 506 -97.90 -55.24 -39.59
CA PHE A 506 -96.46 -54.97 -39.31
C PHE A 506 -96.18 -54.41 -37.88
N THR A 507 -94.91 -54.38 -37.44
CA THR A 507 -94.42 -53.86 -36.11
C THR A 507 -93.26 -52.87 -36.21
N TYR A 508 -93.17 -51.91 -35.28
CA TYR A 508 -92.12 -50.88 -35.15
C TYR A 508 -91.46 -50.89 -33.75
N THR A 509 -90.15 -50.67 -33.64
CA THR A 509 -89.36 -50.71 -32.37
C THR A 509 -88.34 -49.58 -32.27
N ILE A 510 -88.13 -48.98 -31.07
CA ILE A 510 -87.17 -47.89 -30.77
C ILE A 510 -86.20 -48.30 -29.62
N SER A 511 -84.90 -47.95 -29.72
CA SER A 511 -83.82 -48.23 -28.73
C SER A 511 -82.87 -47.03 -28.51
N SER A 512 -82.15 -46.97 -27.36
CA SER A 512 -81.20 -45.90 -27.00
C SER A 512 -79.75 -46.14 -27.48
N GLU A 513 -78.96 -45.08 -27.69
CA GLU A 513 -77.59 -45.10 -28.26
C GLU A 513 -76.56 -45.92 -27.45
N ASN A 514 -76.43 -45.70 -26.14
CA ASN A 514 -75.46 -46.43 -25.30
C ASN A 514 -76.10 -47.62 -24.56
N GLY A 515 -77.37 -47.94 -24.85
CA GLY A 515 -78.09 -49.07 -24.26
C GLY A 515 -78.43 -48.94 -22.76
N ALA A 516 -78.27 -47.75 -22.17
CA ALA A 516 -78.57 -47.55 -20.74
C ALA A 516 -80.08 -47.57 -20.44
N CYS A 517 -80.94 -47.28 -21.43
CA CYS A 517 -82.40 -47.22 -21.30
C CYS A 517 -83.12 -48.28 -22.17
N ALA A 518 -84.20 -48.88 -21.66
CA ALA A 518 -84.94 -49.99 -22.27
C ALA A 518 -85.84 -49.61 -23.47
N ASN A 519 -86.13 -50.57 -24.37
CA ASN A 519 -86.77 -50.37 -25.68
C ASN A 519 -88.31 -50.23 -25.67
N SER A 520 -88.91 -49.72 -26.77
CA SER A 520 -90.37 -49.55 -26.97
C SER A 520 -90.89 -50.11 -28.32
N ILE A 521 -92.15 -50.57 -28.42
CA ILE A 521 -92.71 -51.36 -29.58
C ILE A 521 -94.23 -51.07 -29.87
N ASP A 522 -94.67 -51.06 -31.14
CA ASP A 522 -96.10 -50.91 -31.59
C ASP A 522 -96.48 -51.60 -32.96
N PHE A 523 -97.77 -51.65 -33.37
CA PHE A 523 -98.36 -52.41 -34.52
C PHE A 523 -99.30 -51.61 -35.47
N ILE A 524 -99.47 -52.03 -36.76
CA ILE A 524 -100.37 -51.41 -37.78
C ILE A 524 -100.98 -52.39 -38.83
N ILE A 525 -102.19 -52.11 -39.38
CA ILE A 525 -102.96 -52.92 -40.37
C ILE A 525 -103.33 -52.12 -41.67
N VAL A 526 -103.51 -52.78 -42.83
CA VAL A 526 -103.81 -52.16 -44.16
C VAL A 526 -104.95 -52.88 -44.95
N SER A 527 -105.77 -52.15 -45.75
CA SER A 527 -106.94 -52.58 -46.58
C SER A 527 -107.17 -51.68 -47.85
N ASN A 528 -108.04 -52.00 -48.85
CA ASN A 528 -107.96 -51.36 -50.21
C ASN A 528 -109.17 -51.43 -51.24
N ASP A 529 -109.76 -50.30 -51.73
CA ASP A 529 -110.89 -50.14 -52.74
C ASP A 529 -110.80 -48.97 -53.82
N SER A 530 -111.68 -47.93 -53.93
CA SER A 530 -111.81 -46.99 -55.12
C SER A 530 -112.50 -45.58 -54.93
N SER A 531 -112.36 -44.57 -55.85
CA SER A 531 -112.83 -43.14 -55.62
C SER A 531 -113.05 -42.10 -56.79
N THR A 532 -113.78 -40.96 -56.55
CA THR A 532 -114.21 -39.85 -57.49
C THR A 532 -113.73 -38.40 -57.14
N THR A 533 -114.08 -37.33 -57.89
CA THR A 533 -113.57 -35.92 -57.72
C THR A 533 -114.53 -34.85 -57.10
N PRO A 534 -114.02 -33.86 -56.33
CA PRO A 534 -114.76 -32.66 -55.83
C PRO A 534 -114.91 -31.51 -56.85
N ALA A 535 -115.42 -30.34 -56.44
CA ALA A 535 -115.59 -29.14 -57.28
C ALA A 535 -115.00 -27.87 -56.62
N ASN A 536 -114.23 -27.09 -57.37
CA ASN A 536 -113.59 -25.86 -56.90
C ASN A 536 -113.58 -24.83 -58.04
N ALA A 537 -113.94 -23.58 -57.77
CA ALA A 537 -114.02 -22.48 -58.75
C ALA A 537 -112.76 -21.58 -58.77
N GLY A 538 -111.79 -21.85 -57.91
CA GLY A 538 -110.67 -20.97 -57.64
C GLY A 538 -111.04 -19.85 -56.65
N SER A 539 -110.01 -19.31 -56.00
CA SER A 539 -110.16 -18.19 -55.07
C SER A 539 -110.50 -16.88 -55.78
N ASP A 540 -111.14 -15.96 -55.05
CA ASP A 540 -111.24 -14.55 -55.46
C ASP A 540 -109.88 -13.99 -55.88
N GLN A 541 -109.89 -13.20 -56.95
CA GLN A 541 -108.67 -12.74 -57.61
C GLN A 541 -108.48 -11.24 -57.40
N TYR A 542 -107.39 -10.87 -56.73
CA TYR A 542 -106.91 -9.49 -56.64
C TYR A 542 -105.73 -9.35 -57.60
N LEU A 543 -105.92 -8.58 -58.68
CA LEU A 543 -105.03 -8.57 -59.82
C LEU A 543 -104.37 -7.20 -59.98
N CYS A 544 -103.04 -7.18 -60.06
CA CYS A 544 -102.28 -5.96 -60.24
C CYS A 544 -102.14 -5.65 -61.75
N ASN A 545 -102.86 -4.62 -62.23
CA ASN A 545 -102.74 -4.03 -63.57
C ASN A 545 -102.87 -4.99 -64.79
N VAL A 546 -103.93 -5.80 -64.85
CA VAL A 546 -104.26 -6.69 -66.00
C VAL A 546 -105.75 -6.65 -66.36
N ASP A 547 -106.08 -6.88 -67.64
CA ASP A 547 -107.43 -6.76 -68.24
C ASP A 547 -108.10 -8.11 -68.59
N THR A 548 -107.38 -9.20 -68.35
CA THR A 548 -107.73 -10.58 -68.68
C THR A 548 -107.27 -11.51 -67.57
N THR A 549 -108.00 -12.61 -67.35
CA THR A 549 -107.59 -13.67 -66.42
C THR A 549 -108.19 -15.02 -66.84
N TYR A 550 -107.90 -16.08 -66.10
CA TYR A 550 -108.46 -17.40 -66.27
C TYR A 550 -109.23 -17.82 -65.01
N LEU A 551 -110.39 -18.44 -65.23
CA LEU A 551 -111.03 -19.24 -64.20
C LEU A 551 -110.22 -20.53 -64.03
N SER A 552 -110.15 -21.04 -62.79
CA SER A 552 -109.31 -22.19 -62.45
C SER A 552 -110.14 -23.30 -61.81
N GLY A 553 -111.15 -23.74 -62.55
CA GLY A 553 -111.97 -24.88 -62.18
C GLY A 553 -111.17 -26.17 -62.22
N ASN A 554 -111.50 -27.12 -61.36
CA ASN A 554 -110.82 -28.42 -61.33
C ASN A 554 -111.26 -29.38 -62.45
N SER A 555 -110.35 -30.23 -62.90
CA SER A 555 -110.55 -31.21 -63.97
C SER A 555 -111.15 -32.54 -63.47
N LEU A 556 -111.78 -33.30 -64.38
CA LEU A 556 -112.73 -34.38 -64.09
C LEU A 556 -112.27 -35.74 -64.66
N LYS A 557 -112.64 -36.86 -64.03
CA LYS A 557 -112.39 -38.23 -64.51
C LYS A 557 -113.43 -38.66 -65.57
N PRO A 558 -113.19 -39.72 -66.37
CA PRO A 558 -114.12 -40.16 -67.44
C PRO A 558 -115.53 -40.61 -67.00
N THR A 559 -115.79 -40.72 -65.69
CA THR A 559 -117.06 -41.13 -65.09
C THR A 559 -117.76 -39.97 -64.36
N GLU A 560 -117.43 -38.72 -64.70
CA GLU A 560 -117.77 -37.48 -63.98
C GLU A 560 -118.08 -36.32 -64.98
N ASN A 561 -118.73 -35.21 -64.56
CA ASN A 561 -119.11 -34.08 -65.45
C ASN A 561 -119.35 -32.73 -64.71
N GLY A 562 -119.13 -31.57 -65.37
CA GLY A 562 -119.17 -30.20 -64.78
C GLY A 562 -119.41 -28.99 -65.72
N ILE A 563 -119.65 -27.78 -65.15
CA ILE A 563 -120.11 -26.55 -65.87
C ILE A 563 -119.95 -25.21 -65.10
N TRP A 564 -119.76 -24.08 -65.82
CA TRP A 564 -119.62 -22.68 -65.36
C TRP A 564 -120.83 -21.76 -65.64
N SER A 565 -120.98 -20.67 -64.86
CA SER A 565 -121.89 -19.53 -65.16
C SER A 565 -121.39 -18.16 -64.64
N ILE A 566 -121.84 -17.04 -65.24
CA ILE A 566 -121.55 -15.65 -64.82
C ILE A 566 -122.65 -15.15 -63.88
N ILE A 567 -122.28 -14.37 -62.85
CA ILE A 567 -123.21 -13.77 -61.87
C ILE A 567 -123.27 -12.23 -62.00
N SER A 568 -122.15 -11.53 -62.18
CA SER A 568 -122.12 -10.06 -62.35
C SER A 568 -120.85 -9.51 -63.03
N GLY A 569 -120.90 -8.27 -63.53
CA GLY A 569 -119.78 -7.55 -64.17
C GLY A 569 -119.85 -7.49 -65.71
N THR A 570 -118.85 -6.88 -66.35
CA THR A 570 -118.70 -6.81 -67.83
C THR A 570 -117.90 -7.97 -68.43
N ALA A 571 -117.53 -8.94 -67.60
CA ALA A 571 -116.73 -10.11 -67.94
C ALA A 571 -117.43 -11.05 -68.93
N LEU A 572 -116.65 -11.68 -69.82
CA LEU A 572 -117.12 -12.72 -70.74
C LEU A 572 -116.32 -14.01 -70.56
N VAL A 573 -117.03 -15.15 -70.43
CA VAL A 573 -116.47 -16.51 -70.32
C VAL A 573 -116.50 -17.19 -71.68
N ASP A 574 -115.37 -17.70 -72.15
CA ASP A 574 -115.27 -18.29 -73.50
C ASP A 574 -115.79 -19.73 -73.62
N PHE A 575 -115.58 -20.58 -72.61
CA PHE A 575 -115.86 -22.03 -72.69
C PHE A 575 -116.49 -22.57 -71.39
N PRO A 576 -117.82 -22.42 -71.19
CA PRO A 576 -118.43 -22.69 -69.89
C PRO A 576 -118.39 -24.16 -69.40
N ASN A 577 -118.16 -25.15 -70.26
CA ASN A 577 -117.95 -26.54 -69.80
C ASN A 577 -116.47 -26.92 -69.62
N SER A 578 -115.55 -25.98 -69.88
CA SER A 578 -114.12 -26.17 -69.62
C SER A 578 -113.79 -25.69 -68.21
N PRO A 579 -113.12 -26.48 -67.36
CA PRO A 579 -112.73 -26.03 -66.02
C PRO A 579 -111.89 -24.75 -66.05
N THR A 580 -110.99 -24.61 -67.03
CA THR A 580 -110.03 -23.51 -67.12
C THR A 580 -110.39 -22.50 -68.23
N SER A 581 -111.60 -21.93 -68.19
CA SER A 581 -112.03 -20.95 -69.21
C SER A 581 -111.35 -19.59 -69.02
N SER A 582 -110.91 -18.99 -70.12
CA SER A 582 -110.52 -17.57 -70.15
C SER A 582 -111.69 -16.65 -69.82
N VAL A 583 -111.37 -15.53 -69.17
CA VAL A 583 -112.22 -14.38 -68.92
C VAL A 583 -111.54 -13.13 -69.45
N ARG A 584 -112.26 -12.36 -70.27
CA ARG A 584 -111.78 -11.09 -70.84
C ARG A 584 -112.77 -9.95 -70.65
N ASN A 585 -112.31 -8.75 -70.98
CA ASN A 585 -113.08 -7.50 -70.92
C ASN A 585 -113.32 -7.03 -69.48
N LEU A 586 -112.27 -7.12 -68.65
CA LEU A 586 -112.21 -6.58 -67.30
C LEU A 586 -111.59 -5.17 -67.35
N SER A 587 -112.21 -4.19 -66.69
CA SER A 587 -111.69 -2.82 -66.65
C SER A 587 -110.72 -2.63 -65.49
N ILE A 588 -109.58 -1.98 -65.74
CA ILE A 588 -108.61 -1.61 -64.71
C ILE A 588 -109.27 -0.61 -63.74
N GLY A 589 -109.38 -0.97 -62.46
CA GLY A 589 -110.09 -0.21 -61.42
C GLY A 589 -111.51 -0.67 -61.08
N ASP A 590 -112.02 -1.76 -61.67
CA ASP A 590 -113.38 -2.34 -61.44
C ASP A 590 -113.35 -3.82 -60.97
N SER A 591 -114.52 -4.49 -60.89
CA SER A 591 -114.67 -5.91 -60.43
C SER A 591 -115.82 -6.74 -61.09
N ALA A 592 -115.78 -8.10 -61.00
CA ALA A 592 -116.75 -9.07 -61.62
C ALA A 592 -116.87 -10.45 -60.89
N THR A 593 -117.90 -11.31 -61.11
CA THR A 593 -118.18 -12.58 -60.32
C THR A 593 -118.85 -13.77 -61.06
N LEU A 594 -118.47 -15.06 -60.77
CA LEU A 594 -118.74 -16.33 -61.53
C LEU A 594 -118.85 -17.66 -60.67
N GLN A 595 -119.24 -18.85 -61.21
CA GLN A 595 -119.55 -20.14 -60.48
C GLN A 595 -119.26 -21.51 -61.22
N TRP A 596 -118.83 -22.62 -60.55
CA TRP A 596 -118.48 -24.00 -61.07
C TRP A 596 -119.10 -25.23 -60.29
N LYS A 597 -119.15 -26.48 -60.87
CA LYS A 597 -119.83 -27.70 -60.29
C LYS A 597 -119.40 -29.10 -60.84
N VAL A 598 -119.39 -30.21 -60.04
CA VAL A 598 -118.88 -31.60 -60.39
C VAL A 598 -119.66 -32.80 -59.74
N ASN A 599 -119.70 -34.03 -60.35
CA ASN A 599 -120.46 -35.21 -59.84
C ASN A 599 -119.85 -36.65 -60.05
N SER A 600 -120.29 -37.66 -59.27
CA SER A 600 -119.80 -39.07 -59.12
C SER A 600 -120.81 -40.18 -59.57
N PHE A 601 -120.36 -41.41 -59.88
CA PHE A 601 -121.20 -42.49 -60.48
C PHE A 601 -121.63 -43.68 -59.59
N TYR A 602 -120.85 -44.15 -58.59
CA TYR A 602 -121.19 -45.35 -57.77
C TYR A 602 -121.17 -45.16 -56.23
N GLY A 603 -120.95 -43.95 -55.71
CA GLY A 603 -121.28 -43.62 -54.31
C GLY A 603 -120.28 -44.04 -53.22
N GLY A 604 -119.15 -44.67 -53.56
CA GLY A 604 -118.00 -44.75 -52.64
C GLY A 604 -117.35 -43.38 -52.36
N CYS A 605 -117.68 -42.35 -53.16
CA CYS A 605 -117.20 -40.96 -53.04
C CYS A 605 -118.26 -39.92 -53.57
N PRO A 606 -118.23 -38.63 -53.13
CA PRO A 606 -119.34 -37.65 -53.27
C PRO A 606 -119.33 -36.73 -54.53
N SER A 607 -120.17 -35.67 -54.55
CA SER A 607 -120.39 -34.63 -55.61
C SER A 607 -120.54 -33.20 -55.04
N ASP A 608 -120.24 -32.13 -55.78
CA ASP A 608 -119.79 -30.82 -55.20
C ASP A 608 -119.97 -29.53 -56.10
N SER A 609 -119.85 -28.29 -55.57
CA SER A 609 -119.90 -26.98 -56.34
C SER A 609 -119.43 -25.68 -55.61
N ASP A 610 -118.93 -24.64 -56.33
CA ASP A 610 -118.19 -23.46 -55.79
C ASP A 610 -118.27 -22.11 -56.62
N VAL A 611 -117.77 -20.94 -56.14
CA VAL A 611 -117.86 -19.57 -56.77
C VAL A 611 -116.59 -18.67 -56.68
N VAL A 612 -116.47 -17.60 -57.50
CA VAL A 612 -115.29 -16.67 -57.56
C VAL A 612 -115.59 -15.21 -58.00
N THR A 613 -114.93 -14.21 -57.40
CA THR A 613 -114.96 -12.75 -57.69
C THR A 613 -113.57 -12.19 -58.08
N ILE A 614 -113.49 -11.10 -58.87
CA ILE A 614 -112.24 -10.53 -59.44
C ILE A 614 -112.19 -9.01 -59.22
N TYR A 615 -111.04 -8.46 -58.78
CA TYR A 615 -110.74 -7.03 -58.54
C TYR A 615 -109.41 -6.63 -59.21
N ILE A 616 -109.25 -5.37 -59.69
CA ILE A 616 -108.01 -4.91 -60.39
C ILE A 616 -107.43 -3.59 -59.82
N ASP A 617 -106.16 -3.61 -59.39
CA ASP A 617 -105.43 -2.51 -58.70
C ASP A 617 -104.19 -2.02 -59.49
N THR A 618 -103.55 -0.90 -59.09
CA THR A 618 -102.37 -0.30 -59.74
C THR A 618 -101.08 -0.41 -58.91
N ILE A 619 -99.92 -0.56 -59.58
CA ILE A 619 -98.60 -0.79 -58.95
C ILE A 619 -98.13 0.41 -58.11
N ALA A 620 -97.58 0.16 -56.92
CA ALA A 620 -97.01 1.15 -56.00
C ALA A 620 -95.63 1.69 -56.46
N THR A 621 -95.36 2.96 -56.17
CA THR A 621 -94.04 3.59 -56.37
C THR A 621 -92.98 2.94 -55.46
N PRO A 622 -91.77 2.58 -55.98
CA PRO A 622 -90.67 2.08 -55.15
C PRO A 622 -90.17 3.12 -54.15
N SER A 623 -89.98 2.73 -52.90
CA SER A 623 -89.31 3.55 -51.89
C SER A 623 -87.79 3.50 -52.01
N ILE A 624 -87.17 4.63 -51.73
CA ILE A 624 -85.73 4.84 -51.62
C ILE A 624 -85.54 5.74 -50.39
N ALA A 625 -84.75 5.32 -49.40
CA ALA A 625 -84.54 6.03 -48.12
C ALA A 625 -83.34 6.99 -48.14
N GLY A 626 -82.47 6.88 -49.15
CA GLY A 626 -81.22 7.63 -49.25
C GLY A 626 -80.02 6.83 -48.72
N THR A 627 -78.82 7.41 -48.76
CA THR A 627 -77.59 6.76 -48.30
C THR A 627 -77.36 6.91 -46.80
N ASP A 628 -76.72 5.92 -46.19
CA ASP A 628 -76.23 5.99 -44.81
C ASP A 628 -75.37 7.24 -44.56
N GLN A 629 -75.39 7.74 -43.31
CA GLN A 629 -74.71 8.97 -42.91
C GLN A 629 -73.77 8.74 -41.72
N TYR A 630 -72.58 9.32 -41.80
CA TYR A 630 -71.56 9.31 -40.77
C TYR A 630 -71.38 10.73 -40.24
N LEU A 631 -71.54 10.94 -38.94
CA LEU A 631 -71.70 12.26 -38.32
C LEU A 631 -70.73 12.43 -37.15
N CYS A 632 -69.93 13.50 -37.15
CA CYS A 632 -69.07 13.82 -36.00
C CYS A 632 -69.88 14.57 -34.93
N ASN A 633 -70.12 13.94 -33.78
CA ASN A 633 -70.67 14.55 -32.55
C ASN A 633 -71.87 15.50 -32.79
N THR A 634 -72.77 15.11 -33.71
CA THR A 634 -73.86 15.96 -34.21
C THR A 634 -75.22 15.35 -33.84
N ALA A 635 -76.03 16.10 -33.10
CA ALA A 635 -77.31 15.63 -32.56
C ALA A 635 -78.49 15.63 -33.56
N THR A 636 -78.23 15.95 -34.84
CA THR A 636 -79.26 16.18 -35.88
C THR A 636 -78.80 15.71 -37.26
N ALA A 637 -79.71 15.14 -38.05
CA ALA A 637 -79.48 14.72 -39.44
C ALA A 637 -80.68 15.07 -40.33
N THR A 638 -80.57 14.84 -41.64
CA THR A 638 -81.68 15.03 -42.59
C THR A 638 -81.81 13.79 -43.48
N LEU A 639 -83.00 13.18 -43.49
CA LEU A 639 -83.35 12.05 -44.34
C LEU A 639 -83.70 12.54 -45.75
N SER A 640 -83.59 11.66 -46.76
CA SER A 640 -83.80 12.03 -48.17
C SER A 640 -84.50 10.91 -48.93
N GLY A 641 -85.74 10.63 -48.52
CA GLY A 641 -86.61 9.69 -49.18
C GLY A 641 -87.21 10.23 -50.49
N ASN A 642 -87.66 9.34 -51.37
CA ASN A 642 -88.41 9.74 -52.57
C ASN A 642 -89.89 10.05 -52.27
N ALA A 643 -90.54 10.85 -53.13
CA ALA A 643 -91.94 11.23 -52.96
C ALA A 643 -92.92 10.17 -53.50
N PRO A 644 -94.04 9.85 -52.80
CA PRO A 644 -95.12 8.98 -53.29
C PRO A 644 -95.91 9.59 -54.46
N ALA A 645 -96.60 8.74 -55.23
CA ALA A 645 -97.50 9.13 -56.30
C ALA A 645 -98.93 9.47 -55.78
N VAL A 646 -99.77 10.01 -56.67
CA VAL A 646 -101.14 10.45 -56.34
C VAL A 646 -102.03 9.24 -56.01
N GLY A 647 -102.42 9.12 -54.74
CA GLY A 647 -103.23 8.00 -54.23
C GLY A 647 -102.46 7.08 -53.26
N GLU A 648 -101.14 7.25 -53.16
CA GLU A 648 -100.25 6.51 -52.26
C GLU A 648 -99.97 7.29 -50.97
N THR A 649 -99.45 6.61 -49.94
CA THR A 649 -98.99 7.25 -48.70
C THR A 649 -97.55 6.83 -48.39
N GLY A 650 -96.69 7.79 -48.05
CA GLY A 650 -95.28 7.56 -47.68
C GLY A 650 -95.03 7.86 -46.20
N THR A 651 -94.33 6.98 -45.48
CA THR A 651 -94.07 7.11 -44.04
C THR A 651 -92.66 6.66 -43.64
N TRP A 652 -92.04 7.41 -42.72
CA TRP A 652 -90.81 7.03 -42.01
C TRP A 652 -91.13 6.22 -40.76
N SER A 653 -90.22 5.35 -40.33
CA SER A 653 -90.24 4.77 -38.99
C SER A 653 -88.82 4.59 -38.45
N VAL A 654 -88.66 4.60 -37.13
CA VAL A 654 -87.40 4.29 -36.44
C VAL A 654 -87.54 2.88 -35.89
N ILE A 655 -86.63 1.99 -36.28
CA ILE A 655 -86.65 0.58 -35.85
C ILE A 655 -85.55 0.27 -34.82
N TYR A 656 -84.53 1.12 -34.71
CA TYR A 656 -83.44 1.01 -33.74
C TYR A 656 -82.76 2.37 -33.49
N GLY A 657 -82.20 2.58 -32.29
CA GLY A 657 -81.49 3.80 -31.88
C GLY A 657 -82.36 4.94 -31.30
N SER A 658 -81.74 6.03 -30.85
CA SER A 658 -82.41 7.16 -30.17
C SER A 658 -83.01 8.21 -31.10
N ALA A 659 -82.87 8.07 -32.42
CA ALA A 659 -83.39 9.02 -33.41
C ALA A 659 -84.89 9.32 -33.26
N THR A 660 -85.26 10.58 -33.44
CA THR A 660 -86.64 11.06 -33.54
C THR A 660 -86.84 11.80 -34.86
N VAL A 661 -87.73 11.27 -35.72
CA VAL A 661 -88.10 11.87 -37.02
C VAL A 661 -89.06 13.03 -36.82
N THR A 662 -88.71 14.23 -37.29
CA THR A 662 -89.46 15.47 -37.01
C THR A 662 -90.74 15.61 -37.84
N SER A 663 -90.87 14.89 -38.96
CA SER A 663 -92.05 14.92 -39.83
C SER A 663 -92.21 13.59 -40.56
N ILE A 664 -92.90 12.65 -39.92
CA ILE A 664 -92.94 11.24 -40.30
C ILE A 664 -93.44 10.96 -41.73
N ASN A 665 -94.32 11.81 -42.29
CA ASN A 665 -94.85 11.67 -43.65
C ASN A 665 -94.11 12.56 -44.68
N SER A 666 -93.05 13.27 -44.29
CA SER A 666 -92.23 14.07 -45.21
C SER A 666 -91.09 13.22 -45.75
N ASN A 667 -90.94 13.14 -47.06
CA ASN A 667 -89.87 12.36 -47.67
C ASN A 667 -88.48 12.94 -47.33
N THR A 668 -88.33 14.26 -47.22
CA THR A 668 -87.11 14.93 -46.72
C THR A 668 -87.27 15.37 -45.26
N SER A 669 -87.32 14.40 -44.33
CA SER A 669 -87.56 14.67 -42.91
C SER A 669 -86.29 15.00 -42.13
N GLY A 670 -86.37 15.91 -41.16
CA GLY A 670 -85.31 16.12 -40.18
C GLY A 670 -85.28 15.01 -39.13
N VAL A 671 -84.11 14.74 -38.56
CA VAL A 671 -83.92 13.83 -37.43
C VAL A 671 -83.23 14.59 -36.30
N THR A 672 -83.70 14.36 -35.08
CA THR A 672 -83.16 14.95 -33.85
C THR A 672 -83.03 13.88 -32.77
N GLY A 673 -82.32 14.16 -31.68
CA GLY A 673 -82.17 13.23 -30.56
C GLY A 673 -81.12 12.14 -30.78
N LEU A 674 -80.25 12.31 -31.78
CA LEU A 674 -79.07 11.46 -31.94
C LEU A 674 -78.07 11.74 -30.81
N SER A 675 -77.41 10.70 -30.32
CA SER A 675 -76.40 10.78 -29.26
C SER A 675 -75.07 10.16 -29.73
N ALA A 676 -73.95 10.63 -29.19
CA ALA A 676 -72.63 10.10 -29.55
C ALA A 676 -72.48 8.67 -29.02
N ASN A 677 -71.80 7.80 -29.78
CA ASN A 677 -71.76 6.34 -29.61
C ASN A 677 -73.12 5.63 -29.79
N ASP A 678 -74.04 6.21 -30.57
CA ASP A 678 -75.28 5.54 -31.00
C ASP A 678 -75.37 5.40 -32.53
N SER A 679 -76.06 4.35 -32.96
CA SER A 679 -76.38 4.08 -34.37
C SER A 679 -77.89 3.92 -34.52
N SER A 680 -78.53 4.80 -35.29
CA SER A 680 -79.98 4.77 -35.50
C SER A 680 -80.35 4.24 -36.88
N ILE A 681 -81.33 3.33 -36.95
CA ILE A 681 -81.80 2.70 -38.19
C ILE A 681 -83.24 3.12 -38.47
N LEU A 682 -83.48 3.65 -39.66
CA LEU A 682 -84.76 4.21 -40.09
C LEU A 682 -85.23 3.59 -41.41
N VAL A 683 -86.55 3.48 -41.59
CA VAL A 683 -87.20 2.82 -42.75
C VAL A 683 -88.19 3.77 -43.42
N TRP A 684 -88.12 3.87 -44.76
CA TRP A 684 -89.09 4.60 -45.60
C TRP A 684 -90.03 3.62 -46.29
N THR A 685 -91.34 3.79 -46.13
CA THR A 685 -92.40 2.88 -46.64
C THR A 685 -93.36 3.63 -47.55
N ILE A 686 -93.74 3.06 -48.70
CA ILE A 686 -94.79 3.59 -49.60
C ILE A 686 -95.86 2.53 -49.86
N ASP A 687 -97.13 2.84 -49.54
CA ASP A 687 -98.29 1.95 -49.64
C ASP A 687 -99.28 2.34 -50.78
N PRO A 688 -99.84 1.37 -51.55
CA PRO A 688 -100.88 1.58 -52.58
C PRO A 688 -102.32 1.55 -52.03
N GLN A 689 -103.28 1.92 -52.89
CA GLN A 689 -104.65 2.29 -52.47
C GLN A 689 -105.57 1.12 -52.04
N TYR A 690 -105.53 -0.05 -52.71
CA TYR A 690 -106.48 -1.16 -52.43
C TYR A 690 -105.81 -2.46 -51.97
N GLY A 691 -104.48 -2.50 -51.88
CA GLY A 691 -103.72 -3.65 -51.35
C GLY A 691 -103.59 -4.84 -52.32
N GLY A 692 -103.92 -4.68 -53.60
CA GLY A 692 -103.72 -5.71 -54.64
C GLY A 692 -102.29 -5.80 -55.17
N CYS A 693 -101.45 -4.82 -54.86
CA CYS A 693 -100.02 -4.78 -55.17
C CYS A 693 -99.23 -4.55 -53.84
N PRO A 694 -98.00 -5.11 -53.69
CA PRO A 694 -97.23 -4.92 -52.44
C PRO A 694 -96.80 -3.48 -52.20
N SER A 695 -96.69 -3.09 -50.93
CA SER A 695 -95.98 -1.87 -50.54
C SER A 695 -94.46 -2.06 -50.61
N THR A 696 -93.73 -0.96 -50.63
CA THR A 696 -92.27 -0.97 -50.82
C THR A 696 -91.55 -0.32 -49.64
N THR A 697 -90.46 -0.91 -49.18
CA THR A 697 -89.65 -0.42 -48.04
C THR A 697 -88.16 -0.32 -48.39
N ASP A 698 -87.50 0.74 -47.93
CA ASP A 698 -86.04 0.90 -47.99
C ASP A 698 -85.50 1.46 -46.65
N THR A 699 -84.21 1.27 -46.34
CA THR A 699 -83.62 1.56 -45.02
C THR A 699 -82.39 2.46 -45.10
N VAL A 700 -82.18 3.29 -44.07
CA VAL A 700 -80.99 4.15 -43.91
C VAL A 700 -80.47 4.13 -42.47
N VAL A 701 -79.15 4.09 -42.31
CA VAL A 701 -78.45 4.09 -41.02
C VAL A 701 -77.72 5.42 -40.77
N LEU A 702 -77.78 5.90 -39.53
CA LEU A 702 -77.08 7.10 -39.06
C LEU A 702 -76.09 6.70 -37.96
N TYR A 703 -74.79 6.89 -38.19
CA TYR A 703 -73.70 6.64 -37.23
C TYR A 703 -73.22 7.97 -36.64
N VAL A 704 -73.08 8.08 -35.31
CA VAL A 704 -72.60 9.30 -34.64
C VAL A 704 -71.37 9.04 -33.77
N ASP A 705 -70.20 9.43 -34.28
CA ASP A 705 -68.92 9.29 -33.60
C ASP A 705 -68.74 10.39 -32.53
N PRO A 706 -68.11 10.09 -31.38
CA PRO A 706 -67.65 11.09 -30.44
C PRO A 706 -66.44 11.85 -31.01
N ASN A 707 -66.12 13.03 -30.44
CA ASN A 707 -64.89 13.75 -30.79
C ASN A 707 -63.67 12.84 -30.59
N THR A 708 -62.79 12.78 -31.59
CA THR A 708 -61.54 12.02 -31.54
C THR A 708 -60.62 12.51 -30.40
N THR A 709 -60.09 11.57 -29.62
CA THR A 709 -59.04 11.81 -28.64
C THR A 709 -57.84 12.47 -29.31
N ILE A 710 -57.25 13.48 -28.67
CA ILE A 710 -56.02 14.12 -29.17
C ILE A 710 -54.86 13.17 -28.93
N ALA A 711 -54.19 12.74 -29.99
CA ALA A 711 -52.97 11.98 -29.95
C ALA A 711 -51.86 12.76 -29.22
N ASN A 712 -51.10 12.05 -28.40
CA ASN A 712 -49.87 12.50 -27.76
C ASN A 712 -48.86 11.34 -27.90
N ALA A 713 -47.71 11.59 -28.51
CA ALA A 713 -46.70 10.59 -28.85
C ALA A 713 -45.70 10.31 -27.70
N GLY A 714 -45.88 10.95 -26.54
CA GLY A 714 -44.93 10.93 -25.45
C GLY A 714 -43.81 11.95 -25.65
N ALA A 715 -42.83 11.96 -24.75
CA ALA A 715 -41.67 12.85 -24.84
C ALA A 715 -40.59 12.27 -25.76
N ASP A 716 -39.83 13.15 -26.43
CA ASP A 716 -38.63 12.81 -27.19
C ASP A 716 -37.62 12.04 -26.32
N GLN A 717 -36.95 11.04 -26.91
CA GLN A 717 -36.04 10.15 -26.21
C GLN A 717 -34.62 10.27 -26.76
N ASN A 718 -33.66 10.55 -25.89
CA ASN A 718 -32.22 10.42 -26.18
C ASN A 718 -31.72 9.17 -25.46
N ILE A 719 -31.24 8.16 -26.20
CA ILE A 719 -30.86 6.86 -25.65
C ILE A 719 -29.43 6.46 -26.04
N CYS A 720 -28.66 5.95 -25.08
CA CYS A 720 -27.25 5.62 -25.28
C CYS A 720 -27.06 4.25 -25.95
N ASN A 721 -26.62 4.23 -27.22
CA ASN A 721 -26.13 3.03 -27.90
C ASN A 721 -27.08 1.81 -27.87
N LEU A 722 -28.38 2.06 -27.72
CA LEU A 722 -29.44 1.04 -27.71
C LEU A 722 -30.09 0.96 -29.09
N THR A 723 -30.17 -0.26 -29.64
CA THR A 723 -30.86 -0.52 -30.91
C THR A 723 -32.38 -0.70 -30.73
N THR A 724 -32.90 -0.45 -29.53
CA THR A 724 -34.30 -0.66 -29.13
C THR A 724 -34.79 0.44 -28.20
N ALA A 725 -36.04 0.86 -28.34
CA ALA A 725 -36.73 1.82 -27.47
C ALA A 725 -38.15 1.33 -27.16
N THR A 726 -38.88 2.02 -26.28
CA THR A 726 -40.32 1.82 -26.08
C THR A 726 -41.04 3.13 -26.35
N LEU A 727 -42.07 3.10 -27.20
CA LEU A 727 -42.94 4.24 -27.48
C LEU A 727 -43.98 4.36 -26.36
N ASP A 728 -44.41 5.59 -26.04
CA ASP A 728 -45.36 5.85 -24.94
C ASP A 728 -46.48 6.79 -25.41
N GLY A 729 -47.29 6.28 -26.34
CA GLY A 729 -48.44 7.00 -26.87
C GLY A 729 -49.59 7.00 -25.88
N ASN A 730 -50.43 8.04 -25.88
CA ASN A 730 -51.62 8.03 -25.03
C ASN A 730 -52.62 6.94 -25.45
N ALA A 731 -53.33 6.39 -24.47
CA ALA A 731 -54.38 5.40 -24.69
C ALA A 731 -55.50 5.96 -25.57
N VAL A 732 -56.02 5.12 -26.46
CA VAL A 732 -57.16 5.45 -27.34
C VAL A 732 -58.50 5.32 -26.60
N GLY A 733 -59.48 6.12 -27.02
CA GLY A 733 -60.84 6.07 -26.52
C GLY A 733 -61.62 4.84 -26.99
N THR A 734 -62.80 4.64 -26.41
CA THR A 734 -63.77 3.64 -26.88
C THR A 734 -64.33 4.03 -28.24
N GLY A 735 -64.22 3.17 -29.26
CA GLY A 735 -64.60 3.49 -30.64
C GLY A 735 -63.52 4.21 -31.44
N GLU A 736 -62.25 4.05 -31.05
CA GLU A 736 -61.09 4.63 -31.72
C GLU A 736 -60.01 3.58 -31.99
N SER A 737 -59.15 3.87 -32.97
CA SER A 737 -57.96 3.06 -33.28
C SER A 737 -56.71 3.94 -33.29
N GLY A 738 -55.63 3.41 -32.73
CA GLY A 738 -54.33 4.07 -32.67
C GLY A 738 -53.34 3.41 -33.63
N LEU A 739 -52.46 4.19 -34.26
CA LEU A 739 -51.43 3.69 -35.16
C LEU A 739 -50.14 4.50 -35.05
N TRP A 740 -49.06 3.81 -34.73
CA TRP A 740 -47.68 4.27 -34.85
C TRP A 740 -47.20 4.15 -36.30
N THR A 741 -46.69 5.24 -36.85
CA THR A 741 -46.08 5.28 -38.19
C THR A 741 -44.65 5.83 -38.10
N LEU A 742 -43.68 5.10 -38.65
CA LEU A 742 -42.32 5.61 -38.85
C LEU A 742 -42.30 6.53 -40.08
N ILE A 743 -41.86 7.78 -39.91
CA ILE A 743 -41.75 8.78 -40.99
C ILE A 743 -40.31 9.20 -41.31
N GLY A 744 -39.34 8.81 -40.48
CA GLY A 744 -37.91 9.00 -40.71
C GLY A 744 -37.06 7.99 -39.93
N GLY A 745 -35.89 7.64 -40.45
CA GLY A 745 -35.02 6.57 -39.93
C GLY A 745 -35.36 5.18 -40.49
N VAL A 746 -34.73 4.13 -39.94
CA VAL A 746 -34.84 2.72 -40.42
C VAL A 746 -35.37 1.73 -39.38
N ALA A 747 -35.95 2.23 -38.28
CA ALA A 747 -36.45 1.41 -37.18
C ALA A 747 -37.66 0.55 -37.57
N SER A 748 -38.05 -0.38 -36.70
CA SER A 748 -39.18 -1.31 -36.89
C SER A 748 -40.02 -1.38 -35.63
N ILE A 749 -41.29 -1.01 -35.78
CA ILE A 749 -42.29 -0.96 -34.69
C ILE A 749 -42.87 -2.37 -34.50
N THR A 750 -42.77 -2.92 -33.28
CA THR A 750 -43.16 -4.31 -32.98
C THR A 750 -44.67 -4.54 -33.03
N THR A 751 -45.45 -3.62 -32.46
CA THR A 751 -46.92 -3.68 -32.44
C THR A 751 -47.50 -2.30 -32.77
N PRO A 752 -47.61 -1.91 -34.06
CA PRO A 752 -47.96 -0.55 -34.45
C PRO A 752 -49.28 0.00 -33.87
N SER A 753 -50.24 -0.86 -33.53
CA SER A 753 -51.51 -0.46 -32.92
C SER A 753 -51.49 -0.34 -31.40
N SER A 754 -50.38 -0.68 -30.73
CA SER A 754 -50.26 -0.54 -29.27
C SER A 754 -49.74 0.86 -28.91
N PRO A 755 -50.38 1.59 -27.99
CA PRO A 755 -49.82 2.86 -27.49
C PRO A 755 -48.40 2.68 -26.94
N THR A 756 -48.16 1.60 -26.19
CA THR A 756 -46.87 1.26 -25.55
C THR A 756 -46.04 0.28 -26.38
N SER A 757 -45.88 0.54 -27.68
CA SER A 757 -45.22 -0.37 -28.62
C SER A 757 -43.68 -0.37 -28.48
N GLY A 758 -43.06 -1.54 -28.54
CA GLY A 758 -41.60 -1.65 -28.63
C GLY A 758 -41.09 -1.22 -30.02
N LEU A 759 -39.95 -0.54 -30.06
CA LEU A 759 -39.24 -0.13 -31.27
C LEU A 759 -37.90 -0.87 -31.35
N THR A 760 -37.54 -1.38 -32.53
CA THR A 760 -36.32 -2.19 -32.76
C THR A 760 -35.59 -1.73 -34.02
N GLY A 761 -34.33 -2.13 -34.21
CA GLY A 761 -33.57 -1.81 -35.42
C GLY A 761 -33.17 -0.33 -35.55
N LEU A 762 -33.07 0.38 -34.42
CA LEU A 762 -32.51 1.73 -34.39
C LEU A 762 -31.01 1.70 -34.72
N VAL A 763 -30.54 2.71 -35.45
CA VAL A 763 -29.13 2.86 -35.84
C VAL A 763 -28.46 3.89 -34.96
N VAL A 764 -27.30 3.53 -34.42
CA VAL A 764 -26.48 4.39 -33.56
C VAL A 764 -25.91 5.55 -34.37
N GLY A 765 -26.10 6.79 -33.90
CA GLY A 765 -25.72 8.02 -34.60
C GLY A 765 -26.76 8.55 -35.61
N ASP A 766 -27.98 8.01 -35.59
CA ASP A 766 -29.11 8.45 -36.42
C ASP A 766 -30.38 8.67 -35.56
N SER A 767 -31.38 9.35 -36.13
CA SER A 767 -32.65 9.66 -35.46
C SER A 767 -33.83 8.96 -36.13
N ALA A 768 -34.66 8.27 -35.35
CA ALA A 768 -35.96 7.80 -35.81
C ALA A 768 -37.05 8.82 -35.47
N ILE A 769 -37.95 9.08 -36.42
CA ILE A 769 -39.06 10.02 -36.28
C ILE A 769 -40.36 9.24 -36.43
N LEU A 770 -41.21 9.26 -35.40
CA LEU A 770 -42.44 8.48 -35.34
C LEU A 770 -43.65 9.37 -35.07
N VAL A 771 -44.78 9.01 -35.66
CA VAL A 771 -46.07 9.70 -35.48
C VAL A 771 -47.06 8.73 -34.85
N TRP A 772 -47.67 9.15 -33.74
CA TRP A 772 -48.84 8.49 -33.15
C TRP A 772 -50.09 9.13 -33.75
N THR A 773 -50.96 8.34 -34.36
CA THR A 773 -52.22 8.81 -34.97
C THR A 773 -53.40 8.10 -34.31
N ILE A 774 -54.42 8.86 -33.89
CA ILE A 774 -55.69 8.32 -33.38
C ILE A 774 -56.82 8.66 -34.36
N SER A 775 -57.59 7.66 -34.76
CA SER A 775 -58.71 7.75 -35.72
C SER A 775 -60.01 7.20 -35.12
N SER A 776 -61.14 7.81 -35.46
CA SER A 776 -62.48 7.28 -35.14
C SER A 776 -62.77 5.98 -35.91
N GLU A 777 -63.51 5.05 -35.29
CA GLU A 777 -63.81 3.72 -35.85
C GLU A 777 -64.61 3.78 -37.17
N PHE A 778 -65.55 4.71 -37.30
CA PHE A 778 -66.42 4.85 -38.48
C PHE A 778 -66.04 6.04 -39.39
N GLY A 779 -64.99 6.79 -39.04
CA GLY A 779 -64.45 7.89 -39.83
C GLY A 779 -65.31 9.16 -39.86
N GLY A 780 -66.29 9.30 -38.95
CA GLY A 780 -67.12 10.50 -38.84
C GLY A 780 -66.32 11.72 -38.37
N CYS A 781 -65.40 11.54 -37.42
CA CYS A 781 -64.53 12.59 -36.89
C CYS A 781 -63.08 12.46 -37.37
N SER A 782 -62.45 13.58 -37.76
CA SER A 782 -61.07 13.65 -38.25
C SER A 782 -60.05 13.06 -37.27
N SER A 783 -59.05 12.33 -37.80
CA SER A 783 -57.94 11.80 -37.02
C SER A 783 -57.07 12.90 -36.41
N THR A 784 -56.49 12.64 -35.24
CA THR A 784 -55.48 13.50 -34.60
C THR A 784 -54.10 12.82 -34.65
N SER A 785 -53.02 13.59 -34.59
CA SER A 785 -51.66 13.04 -34.66
C SER A 785 -50.63 13.88 -33.91
N ASP A 786 -49.63 13.23 -33.33
CA ASP A 786 -48.49 13.86 -32.66
C ASP A 786 -47.18 13.15 -33.00
N THR A 787 -46.02 13.81 -32.85
CA THR A 787 -44.71 13.33 -33.34
C THR A 787 -43.68 13.24 -32.22
N VAL A 788 -42.92 12.15 -32.18
CA VAL A 788 -41.81 11.91 -31.24
C VAL A 788 -40.51 11.60 -31.99
N TYR A 789 -39.40 12.12 -31.47
CA TYR A 789 -38.03 11.88 -31.95
C TYR A 789 -37.30 10.92 -31.01
N ILE A 790 -36.65 9.91 -31.59
CA ILE A 790 -35.80 8.95 -30.88
C ILE A 790 -34.37 9.11 -31.42
N ASN A 791 -33.50 9.75 -30.64
CA ASN A 791 -32.10 9.98 -30.98
C ASN A 791 -31.23 8.90 -30.31
N VAL A 792 -30.40 8.19 -31.09
CA VAL A 792 -29.48 7.20 -30.53
C VAL A 792 -28.07 7.75 -30.51
N ASP A 793 -27.65 8.25 -29.35
CA ASP A 793 -26.27 8.71 -29.14
C ASP A 793 -25.32 7.50 -29.26
N PRO A 794 -24.18 7.62 -29.97
CA PRO A 794 -23.09 6.66 -29.84
C PRO A 794 -22.54 6.67 -28.42
N ASN A 795 -21.95 5.55 -27.99
CA ASN A 795 -21.21 5.48 -26.73
C ASN A 795 -20.22 6.66 -26.67
N THR A 796 -20.34 7.47 -25.63
CA THR A 796 -19.36 8.51 -25.28
C THR A 796 -17.96 7.92 -25.26
N THR A 797 -17.05 8.53 -26.03
CA THR A 797 -15.63 8.19 -26.03
C THR A 797 -15.14 8.11 -24.59
N VAL A 798 -14.48 7.01 -24.24
CA VAL A 798 -13.90 6.85 -22.90
C VAL A 798 -12.81 7.91 -22.73
N ALA A 799 -13.02 8.86 -21.82
CA ALA A 799 -12.01 9.83 -21.44
C ALA A 799 -10.74 9.11 -20.99
N ASN A 800 -9.61 9.62 -21.45
CA ASN A 800 -8.27 9.25 -21.01
C ASN A 800 -7.54 10.56 -20.80
N ALA A 801 -7.08 10.84 -19.58
CA ALA A 801 -6.45 12.09 -19.19
C ALA A 801 -4.96 12.18 -19.62
N GLY A 802 -4.42 11.09 -20.14
CA GLY A 802 -2.99 10.88 -20.35
C GLY A 802 -2.35 10.23 -19.11
N ALA A 803 -1.06 9.90 -19.22
CA ALA A 803 -0.31 9.37 -18.10
C ALA A 803 0.00 10.45 -17.04
N ASP A 804 0.05 10.03 -15.78
CA ASP A 804 0.52 10.84 -14.65
C ASP A 804 1.91 11.44 -14.93
N GLN A 805 2.14 12.65 -14.44
CA GLN A 805 3.36 13.42 -14.71
C GLN A 805 4.09 13.77 -13.42
N ASN A 806 5.36 13.38 -13.32
CA ASN A 806 6.25 13.87 -12.27
C ASN A 806 7.21 14.90 -12.89
N LEU A 807 7.26 16.10 -12.33
CA LEU A 807 7.97 17.25 -12.89
C LEU A 807 9.00 17.79 -11.90
N CYS A 808 10.28 17.86 -12.28
CA CYS A 808 11.29 18.47 -11.42
C CYS A 808 11.28 19.99 -11.50
N ASN A 809 10.82 20.67 -10.44
CA ASN A 809 10.90 22.13 -10.28
C ASN A 809 10.31 22.93 -11.47
N ILE A 810 9.30 22.38 -12.15
CA ILE A 810 8.65 22.96 -13.33
C ILE A 810 7.16 23.14 -13.01
N THR A 811 6.68 24.38 -13.04
CA THR A 811 5.30 24.74 -12.65
C THR A 811 4.30 24.74 -13.82
N THR A 812 4.68 24.12 -14.94
CA THR A 812 3.92 24.09 -16.19
C THR A 812 4.02 22.74 -16.90
N ALA A 813 2.92 22.21 -17.41
CA ALA A 813 2.88 20.95 -18.16
C ALA A 813 2.01 21.06 -19.42
N THR A 814 2.01 20.01 -20.25
CA THR A 814 1.00 19.83 -21.30
C THR A 814 0.22 18.57 -20.98
N LEU A 815 -1.12 18.66 -20.99
CA LEU A 815 -1.97 17.53 -20.65
C LEU A 815 -2.08 16.55 -21.82
N GLY A 816 -2.31 15.27 -21.52
CA GLY A 816 -2.28 14.17 -22.48
C GLY A 816 -3.66 13.65 -22.86
N GLY A 817 -4.71 14.46 -22.70
CA GLY A 817 -6.10 14.05 -22.88
C GLY A 817 -6.36 13.46 -24.26
N ASN A 818 -7.30 12.53 -24.40
CA ASN A 818 -7.77 12.09 -25.71
C ASN A 818 -8.77 13.09 -26.33
N ALA A 819 -8.72 13.23 -27.65
CA ALA A 819 -9.64 14.07 -28.39
C ALA A 819 -11.08 13.51 -28.34
N PRO A 820 -12.11 14.32 -28.03
CA PRO A 820 -13.50 13.91 -28.15
C PRO A 820 -13.87 13.59 -29.60
N ALA A 821 -14.83 12.69 -29.79
CA ALA A 821 -15.38 12.37 -31.09
C ALA A 821 -16.32 13.48 -31.60
N VAL A 822 -16.74 13.37 -32.87
CA VAL A 822 -17.69 14.30 -33.48
C VAL A 822 -19.05 14.17 -32.79
N GLY A 823 -19.55 15.28 -32.21
CA GLY A 823 -20.78 15.28 -31.39
C GLY A 823 -20.55 15.18 -29.88
N GLU A 824 -19.29 15.25 -29.44
CA GLU A 824 -18.90 15.28 -28.03
C GLU A 824 -18.19 16.59 -27.67
N SER A 825 -18.14 16.90 -26.38
CA SER A 825 -17.30 17.97 -25.83
C SER A 825 -16.45 17.46 -24.67
N GLY A 826 -15.22 17.95 -24.60
CA GLY A 826 -14.27 17.64 -23.54
C GLY A 826 -14.05 18.84 -22.62
N LEU A 827 -13.87 18.60 -21.33
CA LEU A 827 -13.59 19.63 -20.34
C LEU A 827 -12.59 19.15 -19.27
N TRP A 828 -11.53 19.93 -19.09
CA TRP A 828 -10.60 19.82 -17.97
C TRP A 828 -11.11 20.60 -16.75
N THR A 829 -11.11 19.97 -15.58
CA THR A 829 -11.31 20.68 -14.30
C THR A 829 -10.26 20.26 -13.27
N VAL A 830 -10.05 21.11 -12.25
CA VAL A 830 -9.13 20.81 -11.13
C VAL A 830 -9.93 20.09 -10.05
N LEU A 831 -9.54 18.86 -9.73
CA LEU A 831 -10.16 18.07 -8.65
C LEU A 831 -9.51 18.38 -7.30
N SER A 832 -8.18 18.47 -7.27
CA SER A 832 -7.41 18.92 -6.10
C SER A 832 -6.09 19.62 -6.49
N GLY A 833 -5.48 20.37 -5.57
CA GLY A 833 -4.25 21.13 -5.80
C GLY A 833 -4.44 22.47 -6.53
N THR A 834 -3.38 22.99 -7.15
CA THR A 834 -3.41 24.26 -7.90
C THR A 834 -3.04 24.04 -9.37
N ALA A 835 -3.91 24.47 -10.28
CA ALA A 835 -3.67 24.41 -11.72
C ALA A 835 -4.49 25.46 -12.48
N THR A 836 -3.94 25.98 -13.57
CA THR A 836 -4.58 26.94 -14.48
C THR A 836 -4.39 26.48 -15.91
N PHE A 837 -5.48 26.09 -16.56
CA PHE A 837 -5.50 25.67 -17.96
C PHE A 837 -5.40 26.89 -18.89
N ALA A 838 -4.66 26.76 -20.00
CA ALA A 838 -4.62 27.77 -21.04
C ALA A 838 -5.98 27.88 -21.78
N ASP A 839 -6.60 26.72 -22.03
CA ASP A 839 -7.99 26.55 -22.45
C ASP A 839 -8.46 25.18 -21.95
N SER A 840 -9.47 25.11 -21.08
CA SER A 840 -9.92 23.84 -20.50
C SER A 840 -10.72 22.96 -21.47
N SER A 841 -11.11 23.45 -22.64
CA SER A 841 -11.85 22.66 -23.65
C SER A 841 -10.93 21.85 -24.58
N ILE A 842 -9.63 22.11 -24.55
CA ILE A 842 -8.65 21.47 -25.44
C ILE A 842 -8.02 20.25 -24.74
N PHE A 843 -8.12 19.08 -25.36
CA PHE A 843 -7.64 17.81 -24.79
C PHE A 843 -6.15 17.84 -24.43
N ASN A 844 -5.32 18.45 -25.28
CA ASN A 844 -3.87 18.60 -25.10
C ASN A 844 -3.46 20.01 -24.64
N THR A 845 -4.26 20.63 -23.77
CA THR A 845 -4.03 21.99 -23.29
C THR A 845 -2.76 22.12 -22.44
N GLY A 846 -2.18 23.32 -22.43
CA GLY A 846 -1.14 23.69 -21.48
C GLY A 846 -1.74 23.97 -20.10
N VAL A 847 -1.09 23.48 -19.04
CA VAL A 847 -1.44 23.79 -17.65
C VAL A 847 -0.28 24.52 -16.97
N SER A 848 -0.60 25.45 -16.08
CA SER A 848 0.36 26.32 -15.39
C SER A 848 -0.08 26.59 -13.95
N GLY A 849 0.78 27.17 -13.12
CA GLY A 849 0.44 27.49 -11.73
C GLY A 849 0.38 26.25 -10.82
N LEU A 850 1.10 25.19 -11.19
CA LEU A 850 1.35 24.04 -10.34
C LEU A 850 2.26 24.45 -9.18
N THR A 851 1.98 23.95 -7.97
CA THR A 851 2.76 24.27 -6.76
C THR A 851 3.94 23.31 -6.59
N ILE A 852 5.16 23.84 -6.44
CA ILE A 852 6.37 23.05 -6.14
C ILE A 852 6.25 22.44 -4.74
N GLY A 853 6.54 21.15 -4.59
CA GLY A 853 6.29 20.39 -3.36
C GLY A 853 4.80 20.07 -3.15
N GLY A 854 4.02 19.99 -4.24
CA GLY A 854 2.60 19.70 -4.20
C GLY A 854 2.13 18.84 -5.37
N THR A 855 0.99 18.19 -5.15
CA THR A 855 0.27 17.39 -6.14
C THR A 855 -0.94 18.18 -6.65
N ALA A 856 -1.17 18.15 -7.96
CA ALA A 856 -2.40 18.63 -8.59
C ALA A 856 -3.09 17.46 -9.30
N GLU A 857 -4.36 17.25 -8.99
CA GLU A 857 -5.19 16.19 -9.56
C GLU A 857 -6.19 16.84 -10.51
N LEU A 858 -6.14 16.46 -11.78
CA LEU A 858 -6.88 17.09 -12.86
C LEU A 858 -7.76 16.03 -13.52
N ILE A 859 -9.02 16.37 -13.79
CA ILE A 859 -9.98 15.42 -14.37
C ILE A 859 -10.38 15.88 -15.78
N TRP A 860 -10.23 14.97 -16.74
CA TRP A 860 -10.70 15.11 -18.12
C TRP A 860 -12.06 14.45 -18.23
N THR A 861 -13.09 15.21 -18.61
CA THR A 861 -14.46 14.71 -18.77
C THR A 861 -14.91 14.86 -20.21
N ILE A 862 -15.37 13.77 -20.84
CA ILE A 862 -15.98 13.78 -22.18
C ILE A 862 -17.49 13.54 -22.04
N SER A 863 -18.30 14.42 -22.62
CA SER A 863 -19.77 14.39 -22.56
C SER A 863 -20.37 14.38 -23.97
N SER A 864 -21.48 13.66 -24.19
CA SER A 864 -22.22 13.77 -25.46
C SER A 864 -22.96 15.10 -25.54
N GLN A 865 -23.10 15.65 -26.75
CA GLN A 865 -23.77 16.94 -26.98
C GLN A 865 -25.28 16.91 -26.68
N TYR A 866 -25.90 15.73 -26.70
CA TYR A 866 -27.36 15.54 -26.54
C TYR A 866 -27.75 14.84 -25.23
N GLY A 867 -26.78 14.41 -24.42
CA GLY A 867 -27.00 13.86 -23.08
C GLY A 867 -27.66 12.49 -23.01
N GLY A 868 -27.71 11.73 -24.12
CA GLY A 868 -28.25 10.37 -24.13
C GLY A 868 -27.35 9.36 -23.41
N CYS A 869 -26.03 9.56 -23.45
CA CYS A 869 -25.02 8.77 -22.74
C CYS A 869 -24.47 9.52 -21.51
N LEU A 870 -24.14 8.78 -20.45
CA LEU A 870 -23.44 9.33 -19.28
C LEU A 870 -22.05 9.84 -19.67
N PRO A 871 -21.57 10.96 -19.10
CA PRO A 871 -20.21 11.43 -19.35
C PRO A 871 -19.19 10.42 -18.84
N THR A 872 -18.08 10.30 -19.56
CA THR A 872 -16.91 9.53 -19.11
C THR A 872 -15.89 10.50 -18.53
N SER A 873 -15.12 10.04 -17.54
CA SER A 873 -14.08 10.87 -16.93
C SER A 873 -12.87 10.03 -16.54
N ASP A 874 -11.69 10.61 -16.67
CA ASP A 874 -10.42 10.04 -16.24
C ASP A 874 -9.57 11.12 -15.57
N THR A 875 -8.67 10.71 -14.67
CA THR A 875 -7.85 11.60 -13.84
C THR A 875 -6.38 11.49 -14.21
N VAL A 876 -5.69 12.63 -14.28
CA VAL A 876 -4.23 12.69 -14.32
C VAL A 876 -3.71 13.39 -13.06
N VAL A 877 -2.75 12.74 -12.41
CA VAL A 877 -2.03 13.28 -11.27
C VAL A 877 -0.74 13.93 -11.76
N ILE A 878 -0.51 15.17 -11.33
CA ILE A 878 0.75 15.89 -11.59
C ILE A 878 1.43 16.20 -10.26
N ASN A 879 2.56 15.55 -10.03
CA ASN A 879 3.44 15.84 -8.89
C ASN A 879 4.55 16.79 -9.36
N VAL A 880 4.76 17.90 -8.64
CA VAL A 880 5.89 18.80 -8.91
C VAL A 880 6.90 18.69 -7.77
N ASP A 881 7.92 17.87 -7.98
CA ASP A 881 9.00 17.68 -7.03
C ASP A 881 9.80 18.99 -6.88
N PRO A 882 10.18 19.40 -5.65
CA PRO A 882 11.24 20.38 -5.46
C PRO A 882 12.57 19.81 -5.99
N THR A 883 13.52 20.67 -6.33
CA THR A 883 14.86 20.20 -6.73
C THR A 883 15.47 19.35 -5.62
N THR A 884 15.81 18.10 -5.94
CA THR A 884 16.44 17.15 -5.02
C THR A 884 17.66 17.73 -4.33
N THR A 885 17.68 17.66 -3.00
CA THR A 885 18.82 17.97 -2.16
C THR A 885 20.04 17.22 -2.67
N ILE A 886 21.16 17.92 -2.84
CA ILE A 886 22.42 17.31 -3.23
C ILE A 886 22.91 16.45 -2.06
N ALA A 887 22.97 15.13 -2.28
CA ALA A 887 23.58 14.19 -1.35
C ALA A 887 25.02 14.62 -1.06
N ASN A 888 25.39 14.58 0.21
CA ASN A 888 26.73 14.75 0.72
C ASN A 888 26.93 13.63 1.76
N ALA A 889 27.87 12.74 1.52
CA ALA A 889 28.14 11.58 2.37
C ALA A 889 28.99 11.93 3.61
N GLY A 890 29.41 13.17 3.74
CA GLY A 890 30.43 13.59 4.69
C GLY A 890 31.85 13.28 4.18
N PRO A 891 32.88 13.69 4.94
CA PRO A 891 34.27 13.49 4.52
C PRO A 891 34.69 12.02 4.60
N ASP A 892 35.58 11.62 3.68
CA ASP A 892 36.34 10.36 3.76
C ASP A 892 37.02 10.21 5.13
N GLN A 893 37.08 8.96 5.62
CA GLN A 893 37.56 8.65 6.96
C GLN A 893 38.79 7.73 6.89
N ASN A 894 39.89 8.16 7.50
CA ASN A 894 41.07 7.32 7.70
C ASN A 894 41.18 7.01 9.20
N LEU A 895 41.05 5.73 9.57
CA LEU A 895 40.97 5.28 10.96
C LEU A 895 42.22 4.47 11.33
N CYS A 896 42.64 4.56 12.59
CA CYS A 896 43.74 3.77 13.14
C CYS A 896 43.21 2.62 14.01
N ASN A 897 43.29 1.38 13.52
CA ASN A 897 42.93 0.17 14.27
C ASN A 897 41.52 0.27 14.93
N GLN A 898 40.53 0.76 14.16
CA GLN A 898 39.14 0.89 14.60
C GLN A 898 38.21 -0.03 13.78
N ILE A 899 37.41 -0.83 14.49
CA ILE A 899 36.45 -1.78 13.89
C ILE A 899 35.03 -1.20 13.67
N LEU A 900 34.83 0.05 14.08
CA LEU A 900 33.58 0.79 13.97
C LEU A 900 33.83 2.28 13.75
N THR A 901 32.88 2.97 13.10
CA THR A 901 32.82 4.44 13.00
C THR A 901 31.37 4.89 12.80
N VAL A 902 31.14 6.19 12.71
CA VAL A 902 29.83 6.81 12.46
C VAL A 902 29.90 7.68 11.21
N LEU A 903 28.83 7.66 10.40
CA LEU A 903 28.70 8.47 9.19
C LEU A 903 28.19 9.88 9.50
N ALA A 904 28.33 10.79 8.56
CA ALA A 904 27.98 12.20 8.73
C ALA A 904 27.41 12.80 7.45
N ALA A 905 26.40 12.14 6.88
CA ALA A 905 25.70 12.65 5.71
C ALA A 905 24.79 13.85 6.05
N ASN A 906 24.33 14.55 5.02
CA ASN A 906 23.27 15.55 5.16
C ASN A 906 21.88 14.91 5.20
N SER A 907 21.01 15.43 6.07
CA SER A 907 19.60 15.06 6.13
C SER A 907 18.87 15.42 4.82
N ALA A 908 17.97 14.54 4.40
CA ALA A 908 17.04 14.78 3.30
C ALA A 908 15.91 15.75 3.73
N VAL A 909 15.35 16.50 2.79
CA VAL A 909 14.27 17.49 3.03
C VAL A 909 12.91 16.85 2.77
N GLY A 910 11.84 17.32 3.43
CA GLY A 910 10.52 16.67 3.43
C GLY A 910 10.01 16.22 2.05
N GLY A 911 9.67 14.93 1.95
CA GLY A 911 9.34 14.19 0.73
C GLY A 911 10.49 13.28 0.26
N GLU A 912 11.74 13.72 0.42
CA GLU A 912 12.91 12.95 -0.01
C GLU A 912 13.26 11.78 0.94
N THR A 913 13.85 10.73 0.38
CA THR A 913 14.40 9.59 1.14
C THR A 913 15.92 9.53 1.00
N GLY A 914 16.64 9.74 2.09
CA GLY A 914 18.07 9.52 2.21
C GLY A 914 18.40 8.07 2.61
N TYR A 915 19.34 7.42 1.93
CA TYR A 915 19.82 6.09 2.33
C TYR A 915 21.26 5.77 1.91
N TRP A 916 21.91 4.93 2.72
CA TRP A 916 23.23 4.37 2.50
C TRP A 916 23.19 3.08 1.69
N THR A 917 24.03 3.02 0.65
CA THR A 917 24.33 1.79 -0.09
C THR A 917 25.77 1.37 0.14
N HIS A 918 26.00 0.12 0.56
CA HIS A 918 27.34 -0.47 0.63
C HIS A 918 27.77 -0.97 -0.75
N ILE A 919 28.88 -0.45 -1.27
CA ILE A 919 29.40 -0.80 -2.60
C ILE A 919 30.45 -1.91 -2.52
N SER A 920 31.44 -1.75 -1.64
CA SER A 920 32.57 -2.67 -1.53
C SER A 920 33.35 -2.47 -0.24
N GLY A 921 34.08 -3.51 0.18
CA GLY A 921 34.92 -3.51 1.38
C GLY A 921 34.30 -4.33 2.52
N PRO A 922 35.00 -4.44 3.67
CA PRO A 922 34.46 -5.01 4.89
C PRO A 922 33.82 -3.91 5.74
N GLY A 923 32.50 -3.95 5.87
CA GLY A 923 31.76 -3.03 6.74
C GLY A 923 30.26 -3.13 6.51
N SER A 924 29.47 -2.94 7.57
CA SER A 924 28.02 -3.00 7.52
C SER A 924 27.39 -1.79 8.19
N VAL A 925 26.50 -1.12 7.45
CA VAL A 925 25.74 0.04 7.91
C VAL A 925 24.57 -0.46 8.76
N SER A 926 24.55 -0.09 10.04
CA SER A 926 23.57 -0.58 11.03
C SER A 926 22.14 -0.11 10.77
N SER A 927 21.97 1.16 10.37
CA SER A 927 20.69 1.79 10.05
C SER A 927 20.80 2.50 8.70
N PRO A 928 20.54 1.83 7.56
CA PRO A 928 20.81 2.38 6.23
C PRO A 928 20.09 3.71 5.93
N PHE A 929 18.95 3.99 6.56
CA PHE A 929 18.16 5.21 6.36
C PHE A 929 18.51 6.36 7.33
N SER A 930 19.59 6.25 8.12
CA SER A 930 20.05 7.31 9.01
C SER A 930 21.30 8.00 8.47
N GLU A 931 21.29 9.32 8.41
CA GLU A 931 22.41 10.15 7.98
C GLU A 931 23.66 9.97 8.88
N ASN A 932 23.45 9.63 10.16
CA ASN A 932 24.48 9.35 11.16
C ASN A 932 24.56 7.86 11.52
N SER A 933 24.41 6.98 10.55
CA SER A 933 24.47 5.54 10.77
C SER A 933 25.84 5.08 11.28
N ALA A 934 25.86 4.13 12.21
CA ALA A 934 27.10 3.46 12.63
C ALA A 934 27.49 2.38 11.60
N VAL A 935 28.77 2.37 11.22
CA VAL A 935 29.39 1.31 10.42
C VAL A 935 30.13 0.37 11.34
N THR A 936 29.89 -0.94 11.19
CA THR A 936 30.46 -1.98 12.05
C THR A 936 31.06 -3.11 11.22
N GLY A 937 32.04 -3.82 11.78
CA GLY A 937 32.71 -4.93 11.09
C GLY A 937 33.77 -4.46 10.08
N LEU A 938 34.34 -3.27 10.31
CA LEU A 938 35.54 -2.82 9.60
C LEU A 938 36.74 -3.71 10.00
N THR A 939 37.70 -3.89 9.10
CA THR A 939 38.93 -4.66 9.37
C THR A 939 40.17 -3.90 8.90
N ASP A 940 41.31 -4.12 9.55
CA ASP A 940 42.57 -3.50 9.16
C ASP A 940 42.99 -3.82 7.70
N ASN A 941 43.80 -2.93 7.11
CA ASN A 941 44.26 -2.99 5.72
C ASN A 941 43.12 -3.06 4.69
N SER A 942 42.02 -2.35 4.96
CA SER A 942 40.86 -2.34 4.08
C SER A 942 40.34 -0.95 3.78
N SER A 943 39.56 -0.88 2.70
CA SER A 943 38.86 0.32 2.24
C SER A 943 37.40 -0.06 1.96
N THR A 944 36.48 0.63 2.62
CA THR A 944 35.04 0.41 2.53
C THR A 944 34.37 1.62 1.90
N ILE A 945 33.70 1.40 0.77
CA ILE A 945 33.05 2.44 -0.02
C ILE A 945 31.55 2.37 0.21
N LEU A 946 31.00 3.46 0.73
CA LEU A 946 29.57 3.67 0.97
C LEU A 946 29.08 4.85 0.13
N VAL A 947 27.84 4.79 -0.32
CA VAL A 947 27.19 5.85 -1.12
C VAL A 947 25.98 6.36 -0.37
N TRP A 948 25.96 7.66 -0.07
CA TRP A 948 24.74 8.33 0.36
C TRP A 948 23.94 8.69 -0.88
N THR A 949 22.69 8.24 -0.94
CA THR A 949 21.75 8.57 -2.02
C THR A 949 20.59 9.33 -1.42
N ILE A 950 20.30 10.52 -1.96
CA ILE A 950 19.02 11.21 -1.70
C ILE A 950 18.16 11.03 -2.95
N ALA A 951 17.04 10.35 -2.77
CA ALA A 951 16.02 10.16 -3.80
C ALA A 951 14.81 11.07 -3.52
N PRO A 952 14.19 11.66 -4.56
CA PRO A 952 12.91 12.36 -4.42
C PRO A 952 11.77 11.37 -4.11
N GLU A 953 10.64 11.91 -3.64
CA GLU A 953 9.42 11.13 -3.38
C GLU A 953 8.88 10.49 -4.66
N PHE A 954 8.88 11.27 -5.75
CA PHE A 954 8.44 10.85 -7.08
C PHE A 954 9.58 10.95 -8.09
N ALA A 955 9.48 10.23 -9.20
CA ALA A 955 10.55 10.14 -10.19
C ALA A 955 10.66 11.37 -11.13
N GLY A 956 10.30 12.57 -10.67
CA GLY A 956 10.38 13.80 -11.45
C GLY A 956 11.80 14.35 -11.52
N CYS A 957 12.51 14.37 -10.39
CA CYS A 957 13.90 14.81 -10.28
C CYS A 957 14.92 13.65 -10.32
N ASP A 958 16.16 13.95 -10.69
CA ASP A 958 17.28 13.00 -10.65
C ASP A 958 17.70 12.66 -9.21
N THR A 959 17.96 11.39 -8.90
CA THR A 959 18.54 11.01 -7.61
C THR A 959 19.97 11.55 -7.47
N THR A 960 20.27 12.23 -6.37
CA THR A 960 21.63 12.71 -6.10
C THR A 960 22.41 11.66 -5.31
N ARG A 961 23.73 11.59 -5.52
CA ARG A 961 24.61 10.62 -4.88
C ARG A 961 25.95 11.24 -4.54
N ASP A 962 26.49 10.85 -3.40
CA ASP A 962 27.85 11.16 -2.99
C ASP A 962 28.49 9.95 -2.29
N THR A 963 29.81 9.88 -2.31
CA THR A 963 30.59 8.70 -1.89
C THR A 963 31.46 9.02 -0.70
N VAL A 964 31.44 8.17 0.32
CA VAL A 964 32.42 8.20 1.42
C VAL A 964 33.24 6.92 1.41
N VAL A 965 34.56 7.10 1.52
CA VAL A 965 35.55 6.02 1.63
C VAL A 965 36.04 5.97 3.08
N ILE A 966 35.96 4.79 3.68
CA ILE A 966 36.46 4.51 5.03
C ILE A 966 37.66 3.57 4.89
N ASN A 967 38.86 4.08 5.17
CA ASN A 967 40.08 3.30 5.19
C ASN A 967 40.49 2.99 6.64
N VAL A 968 40.92 1.76 6.91
CA VAL A 968 41.42 1.37 8.24
C VAL A 968 42.86 0.89 8.13
N ASP A 969 43.79 1.68 8.68
CA ASP A 969 45.18 1.30 8.86
C ASP A 969 45.33 0.43 10.13
N PRO A 970 46.12 -0.66 10.10
CA PRO A 970 46.61 -1.30 11.33
C PRO A 970 47.56 -0.35 12.08
N ASN A 971 47.86 -0.64 13.35
CA ASN A 971 48.88 0.09 14.11
C ASN A 971 50.22 0.10 13.37
N THR A 972 50.71 1.29 13.02
CA THR A 972 51.99 1.48 12.33
C THR A 972 53.14 0.75 13.05
N THR A 973 53.92 -0.04 12.33
CA THR A 973 55.16 -0.64 12.83
C THR A 973 56.06 0.43 13.43
N ILE A 974 56.60 0.17 14.62
CA ILE A 974 57.55 1.07 15.27
C ILE A 974 58.86 1.02 14.48
N ALA A 975 59.26 2.16 13.91
CA ALA A 975 60.53 2.32 13.22
C ALA A 975 61.71 2.07 14.19
N ASN A 976 62.74 1.44 13.65
CA ASN A 976 64.03 1.22 14.29
C ASN A 976 65.09 1.44 13.22
N ALA A 977 66.01 2.37 13.42
CA ALA A 977 67.03 2.78 12.45
C ALA A 977 68.29 1.89 12.48
N GLY A 978 68.37 0.96 13.43
CA GLY A 978 69.58 0.21 13.75
C GLY A 978 70.51 0.97 14.69
N SER A 979 71.59 0.32 15.12
CA SER A 979 72.57 0.91 16.03
C SER A 979 73.47 1.95 15.36
N ASP A 980 73.85 2.98 16.12
CA ASP A 980 74.90 3.95 15.75
C ASP A 980 76.20 3.26 15.29
N GLN A 981 76.91 3.90 14.36
CA GLN A 981 78.09 3.34 13.70
C GLN A 981 79.29 4.27 13.80
N ASN A 982 80.44 3.73 14.23
CA ASN A 982 81.73 4.43 14.20
C ASN A 982 82.62 3.70 13.18
N ILE A 983 82.98 4.36 12.08
CA ILE A 983 83.71 3.75 10.95
C ILE A 983 85.05 4.44 10.69
N CYS A 984 86.09 3.66 10.39
CA CYS A 984 87.43 4.19 10.17
C CYS A 984 87.66 4.61 8.71
N ASN A 985 87.86 5.90 8.46
CA ASN A 985 88.35 6.44 7.18
C ASN A 985 87.57 5.97 5.93
N MET A 986 86.27 5.72 6.10
CA MET A 986 85.35 5.23 5.05
C MET A 986 84.27 6.28 4.78
N THR A 987 84.00 6.57 3.51
CA THR A 987 82.95 7.51 3.08
C THR A 987 81.61 6.84 2.79
N THR A 988 81.48 5.55 3.14
CA THR A 988 80.32 4.69 2.87
C THR A 988 80.01 3.77 4.05
N ALA A 989 78.72 3.54 4.31
CA ALA A 989 78.23 2.60 5.32
C ALA A 989 76.97 1.85 4.81
N THR A 990 76.39 0.97 5.61
CA THR A 990 75.10 0.31 5.33
C THR A 990 74.19 0.50 6.54
N LEU A 991 72.95 0.95 6.28
CA LEU A 991 71.95 1.20 7.31
C LEU A 991 71.23 -0.11 7.68
N GLY A 992 70.67 -0.16 8.89
CA GLY A 992 70.09 -1.37 9.47
C GLY A 992 68.63 -1.19 9.88
N GLY A 993 67.85 -0.45 9.09
CA GLY A 993 66.46 -0.13 9.43
C GLY A 993 65.57 -1.39 9.45
N ASN A 994 64.54 -1.43 10.29
CA ASN A 994 63.55 -2.51 10.22
C ASN A 994 62.66 -2.39 8.97
N ALA A 995 62.24 -3.54 8.43
CA ALA A 995 61.32 -3.57 7.30
C ALA A 995 59.91 -3.10 7.74
N PRO A 996 59.22 -2.24 6.96
CA PRO A 996 57.80 -1.94 7.15
C PRO A 996 56.94 -3.21 7.02
N ALA A 997 55.83 -3.27 7.75
CA ALA A 997 54.91 -4.39 7.71
C ALA A 997 53.84 -4.20 6.61
N GLY A 998 53.56 -5.27 5.85
CA GLY A 998 52.46 -5.29 4.89
C GLY A 998 52.60 -4.22 3.80
N SER A 999 51.72 -3.22 3.83
CA SER A 999 51.62 -2.12 2.86
C SER A 999 52.11 -0.77 3.40
N GLU A 1000 52.71 -0.75 4.59
CA GLU A 1000 53.43 0.41 5.11
C GLU A 1000 54.61 0.80 4.20
N SER A 1001 55.00 2.08 4.26
CA SER A 1001 56.14 2.60 3.51
C SER A 1001 57.24 3.08 4.46
N GLY A 1002 58.49 2.84 4.10
CA GLY A 1002 59.66 3.27 4.85
C GLY A 1002 60.46 4.31 4.06
N LEU A 1003 60.99 5.33 4.75
CA LEU A 1003 61.83 6.35 4.13
C LEU A 1003 62.97 6.80 5.04
N TRP A 1004 64.18 6.77 4.50
CA TRP A 1004 65.38 7.38 5.06
C TRP A 1004 65.50 8.86 4.68
N THR A 1005 65.76 9.72 5.66
CA THR A 1005 66.13 11.13 5.40
C THR A 1005 67.34 11.56 6.24
N VAL A 1006 68.04 12.60 5.79
CA VAL A 1006 69.20 13.17 6.48
C VAL A 1006 68.71 14.30 7.39
N ILE A 1007 68.94 14.18 8.70
CA ILE A 1007 68.69 15.28 9.66
C ILE A 1007 69.89 16.24 9.67
N SER A 1008 71.12 15.71 9.68
CA SER A 1008 72.34 16.50 9.73
C SER A 1008 73.55 15.75 9.14
N GLY A 1009 74.60 16.50 8.79
CA GLY A 1009 75.80 15.96 8.13
C GLY A 1009 75.61 15.75 6.62
N THR A 1010 76.49 14.96 6.01
CA THR A 1010 76.43 14.62 4.57
C THR A 1010 76.20 13.13 4.39
N ALA A 1011 75.16 12.77 3.63
CA ALA A 1011 74.81 11.39 3.32
C ALA A 1011 74.00 11.33 2.02
N ILE A 1012 74.28 10.32 1.20
CA ILE A 1012 73.61 10.02 -0.07
C ILE A 1012 73.19 8.55 -0.02
N PHE A 1013 71.90 8.29 0.10
CA PHE A 1013 71.33 6.94 0.08
C PHE A 1013 71.39 6.37 -1.35
N ALA A 1014 71.68 5.07 -1.47
CA ALA A 1014 71.62 4.36 -2.75
C ALA A 1014 70.16 4.22 -3.22
N ASP A 1015 69.27 3.95 -2.26
CA ASP A 1015 67.81 4.07 -2.38
C ASP A 1015 67.28 4.42 -0.98
N SER A 1016 66.62 5.56 -0.81
CA SER A 1016 66.11 5.99 0.50
C SER A 1016 64.88 5.20 0.97
N SER A 1017 64.19 4.46 0.10
CA SER A 1017 63.00 3.66 0.44
C SER A 1017 63.34 2.28 0.99
N VAL A 1018 64.59 1.83 0.86
CA VAL A 1018 65.05 0.51 1.32
C VAL A 1018 65.56 0.61 2.76
N ASN A 1019 65.01 -0.21 3.65
CA ASN A 1019 65.35 -0.22 5.08
C ASN A 1019 66.85 -0.50 5.33
N ASN A 1020 67.43 -1.44 4.60
CA ASN A 1020 68.85 -1.82 4.68
C ASN A 1020 69.70 -1.19 3.55
N THR A 1021 69.53 0.10 3.29
CA THR A 1021 70.18 0.78 2.17
C THR A 1021 71.67 1.08 2.42
N GLY A 1022 72.43 1.17 1.33
CA GLY A 1022 73.79 1.70 1.37
C GLY A 1022 73.76 3.23 1.45
N VAL A 1023 74.63 3.82 2.27
CA VAL A 1023 74.83 5.27 2.35
C VAL A 1023 76.26 5.62 1.94
N SER A 1024 76.42 6.72 1.21
CA SER A 1024 77.68 7.21 0.65
C SER A 1024 77.82 8.72 0.83
N GLY A 1025 78.99 9.28 0.52
CA GLY A 1025 79.23 10.73 0.67
C GLY A 1025 79.34 11.20 2.13
N LEU A 1026 79.64 10.27 3.05
CA LEU A 1026 79.94 10.60 4.44
C LEU A 1026 81.26 11.41 4.51
N THR A 1027 81.30 12.45 5.34
CA THR A 1027 82.49 13.30 5.51
C THR A 1027 83.44 12.71 6.57
N ILE A 1028 84.70 12.47 6.19
CA ILE A 1028 85.75 12.01 7.11
C ILE A 1028 86.03 13.10 8.17
N GLY A 1029 86.08 12.71 9.45
CA GLY A 1029 86.14 13.64 10.58
C GLY A 1029 84.80 14.28 10.94
N GLY A 1030 83.70 13.83 10.32
CA GLY A 1030 82.35 14.32 10.56
C GLY A 1030 81.42 13.26 11.15
N SER A 1031 80.21 13.71 11.48
CA SER A 1031 79.09 12.88 11.91
C SER A 1031 77.87 13.16 11.03
N ALA A 1032 77.08 12.14 10.72
CA ALA A 1032 75.82 12.25 10.00
C ALA A 1032 74.68 11.64 10.84
N THR A 1033 73.61 12.39 11.07
CA THR A 1033 72.40 11.89 11.74
C THR A 1033 71.32 11.64 10.70
N LEU A 1034 70.83 10.40 10.65
CA LEU A 1034 69.87 9.89 9.68
C LEU A 1034 68.63 9.40 10.42
N VAL A 1035 67.45 9.51 9.81
CA VAL A 1035 66.19 9.06 10.41
C VAL A 1035 65.46 8.10 9.48
N TRP A 1036 65.00 6.98 10.04
CA TRP A 1036 64.13 6.02 9.40
C TRP A 1036 62.70 6.29 9.85
N THR A 1037 61.81 6.58 8.91
CA THR A 1037 60.39 6.83 9.18
C THR A 1037 59.55 5.76 8.53
N ILE A 1038 58.68 5.10 9.30
CA ILE A 1038 57.66 4.17 8.78
C ILE A 1038 56.31 4.88 8.82
N SER A 1039 55.64 4.95 7.66
CA SER A 1039 54.33 5.60 7.48
C SER A 1039 53.28 4.57 7.04
N PRO A 1040 52.05 4.62 7.61
CA PRO A 1040 50.97 3.73 7.23
C PRO A 1040 50.42 4.07 5.84
N GLN A 1041 49.58 3.19 5.28
CA GLN A 1041 49.14 3.27 3.88
C GLN A 1041 48.15 4.43 3.64
N PHE A 1042 47.18 4.62 4.52
CA PHE A 1042 46.09 5.58 4.34
C PHE A 1042 46.21 6.84 5.21
N GLY A 1043 47.13 6.85 6.18
CA GLY A 1043 47.35 7.98 7.09
C GLY A 1043 46.35 8.07 8.24
N GLY A 1044 45.64 6.98 8.56
CA GLY A 1044 44.78 6.88 9.72
C GLY A 1044 45.57 6.78 11.02
N CYS A 1045 46.67 6.01 11.02
CA CYS A 1045 47.62 5.97 12.13
C CYS A 1045 48.73 7.03 11.99
N SER A 1046 49.40 7.35 13.09
CA SER A 1046 50.60 8.21 13.06
C SER A 1046 51.80 7.44 12.51
N ALA A 1047 52.65 8.12 11.72
CA ALA A 1047 53.95 7.61 11.35
C ALA A 1047 54.86 7.47 12.58
N THR A 1048 55.78 6.50 12.55
CA THR A 1048 56.80 6.29 13.59
C THR A 1048 58.18 6.59 13.01
N SER A 1049 59.12 7.02 13.85
CA SER A 1049 60.48 7.33 13.42
C SER A 1049 61.53 7.02 14.48
N ASP A 1050 62.72 6.66 14.02
CA ASP A 1050 63.90 6.42 14.85
C ASP A 1050 65.18 6.90 14.14
N THR A 1051 66.23 7.21 14.90
CA THR A 1051 67.45 7.87 14.39
C THR A 1051 68.70 7.02 14.56
N VAL A 1052 69.60 7.08 13.57
CA VAL A 1052 70.95 6.50 13.65
C VAL A 1052 72.01 7.56 13.37
N ILE A 1053 73.10 7.52 14.13
CA ILE A 1053 74.26 8.40 14.00
C ILE A 1053 75.43 7.61 13.41
N ILE A 1054 76.08 8.17 12.38
CA ILE A 1054 77.29 7.61 11.77
C ILE A 1054 78.45 8.59 11.95
N ASN A 1055 79.46 8.19 12.74
CA ASN A 1055 80.68 8.94 12.95
C ASN A 1055 81.81 8.35 12.10
N VAL A 1056 82.52 9.19 11.35
CA VAL A 1056 83.65 8.76 10.51
C VAL A 1056 84.96 9.26 11.10
N ASP A 1057 85.71 8.39 11.77
CA ASP A 1057 87.05 8.75 12.28
C ASP A 1057 88.03 8.93 11.11
N PRO A 1058 88.87 9.98 11.11
CA PRO A 1058 90.06 10.04 10.26
C PRO A 1058 91.03 8.91 10.59
N ALA A 1059 91.87 8.53 9.62
CA ALA A 1059 92.92 7.54 9.86
C ALA A 1059 93.89 8.03 10.97
N THR A 1060 94.02 7.23 12.04
CA THR A 1060 94.74 7.62 13.25
C THR A 1060 96.22 7.91 12.99
N THR A 1061 96.71 9.06 13.46
CA THR A 1061 98.12 9.45 13.41
C THR A 1061 99.00 8.37 14.03
N VAL A 1062 100.11 8.04 13.37
CA VAL A 1062 101.09 7.09 13.89
C VAL A 1062 101.85 7.74 15.06
N ALA A 1063 101.78 7.12 16.23
CA ALA A 1063 102.52 7.52 17.41
C ALA A 1063 104.02 7.25 17.24
N THR A 1064 104.81 8.17 17.78
CA THR A 1064 106.27 8.10 17.93
C THR A 1064 106.60 8.64 19.32
N ALA A 1065 107.49 7.99 20.07
CA ALA A 1065 107.80 8.32 21.47
C ALA A 1065 109.05 9.22 21.64
N GLY A 1066 109.76 9.47 20.54
CA GLY A 1066 111.08 10.11 20.56
C GLY A 1066 112.20 9.09 20.78
N ALA A 1067 113.45 9.57 20.84
CA ALA A 1067 114.62 8.70 20.98
C ALA A 1067 114.91 8.36 22.46
N ASP A 1068 115.47 7.17 22.67
CA ASP A 1068 115.98 6.70 23.97
C ASP A 1068 117.03 7.65 24.56
N GLN A 1069 117.08 7.75 25.90
CA GLN A 1069 117.87 8.74 26.63
C GLN A 1069 118.81 8.08 27.65
N ASN A 1070 120.02 8.61 27.78
CA ASN A 1070 120.95 8.28 28.87
C ASN A 1070 121.29 9.58 29.61
N ILE A 1071 121.08 9.63 30.93
CA ILE A 1071 121.28 10.84 31.74
C ILE A 1071 122.14 10.54 32.99
N CYS A 1072 123.09 11.40 33.33
CA CYS A 1072 124.01 11.15 34.44
C CYS A 1072 123.52 11.84 35.71
N ASN A 1073 123.26 11.06 36.78
CA ASN A 1073 122.94 11.52 38.13
C ASN A 1073 121.75 12.51 38.22
N LEU A 1074 120.78 12.39 37.30
CA LEU A 1074 119.55 13.19 37.25
C LEU A 1074 118.32 12.28 37.43
N THR A 1075 117.40 12.68 38.31
CA THR A 1075 116.15 11.93 38.56
C THR A 1075 114.98 12.42 37.70
N THR A 1076 115.26 13.19 36.64
CA THR A 1076 114.27 13.89 35.81
C THR A 1076 114.68 13.91 34.34
N ALA A 1077 113.72 13.76 33.42
CA ALA A 1077 113.91 13.86 31.97
C ALA A 1077 112.68 14.48 31.28
N THR A 1078 112.75 14.72 29.98
CA THR A 1078 111.62 15.21 29.17
C THR A 1078 111.36 14.25 28.00
N LEU A 1079 110.11 13.83 27.84
CA LEU A 1079 109.69 12.94 26.75
C LEU A 1079 109.44 13.75 25.47
N GLY A 1080 109.51 13.09 24.31
CA GLY A 1080 109.50 13.73 23.00
C GLY A 1080 108.54 13.07 22.01
N GLY A 1081 107.31 12.79 22.44
CA GLY A 1081 106.30 12.19 21.57
C GLY A 1081 105.83 13.14 20.47
N ASN A 1082 105.14 12.65 19.44
CA ASN A 1082 104.45 13.51 18.48
C ASN A 1082 103.07 13.95 18.98
N ALA A 1083 102.67 15.16 18.62
CA ALA A 1083 101.32 15.66 18.88
C ALA A 1083 100.26 14.81 18.14
N PRO A 1084 99.13 14.46 18.78
CA PRO A 1084 97.95 13.93 18.11
C PRO A 1084 97.39 14.96 17.11
N ALA A 1085 96.82 14.49 16.00
CA ALA A 1085 96.24 15.36 14.98
C ALA A 1085 94.75 15.63 15.24
N GLY A 1086 94.33 16.88 15.09
CA GLY A 1086 92.92 17.26 15.17
C GLY A 1086 92.30 16.96 16.54
N SER A 1087 91.35 16.02 16.56
CA SER A 1087 90.58 15.61 17.74
C SER A 1087 91.03 14.27 18.35
N GLU A 1088 92.16 13.72 17.89
CA GLU A 1088 92.80 12.57 18.51
C GLU A 1088 93.30 12.90 19.93
N SER A 1089 93.40 11.87 20.77
CA SER A 1089 93.95 11.98 22.12
C SER A 1089 95.25 11.20 22.26
N GLY A 1090 96.21 11.75 23.00
CA GLY A 1090 97.50 11.12 23.27
C GLY A 1090 97.65 10.78 24.75
N LEU A 1091 98.26 9.64 25.07
CA LEU A 1091 98.52 9.23 26.44
C LEU A 1091 99.86 8.50 26.59
N TRP A 1092 100.67 8.99 27.53
CA TRP A 1092 101.86 8.33 28.03
C TRP A 1092 101.50 7.32 29.13
N THR A 1093 102.08 6.12 29.07
CA THR A 1093 102.02 5.16 30.18
C THR A 1093 103.40 4.56 30.48
N LEU A 1094 103.63 4.22 31.75
CA LEU A 1094 104.88 3.61 32.21
C LEU A 1094 104.77 2.09 32.06
N ILE A 1095 105.66 1.47 31.28
CA ILE A 1095 105.73 0.02 31.12
C ILE A 1095 106.61 -0.61 32.20
N SER A 1096 107.78 -0.04 32.49
CA SER A 1096 108.70 -0.58 33.50
C SER A 1096 109.64 0.49 34.07
N GLY A 1097 110.27 0.19 35.21
CA GLY A 1097 111.12 1.12 35.96
C GLY A 1097 110.33 2.05 36.87
N THR A 1098 110.88 3.23 37.18
CA THR A 1098 110.20 4.28 37.96
C THR A 1098 110.19 5.59 37.19
N ALA A 1099 109.00 6.13 36.91
CA ALA A 1099 108.83 7.48 36.37
C ALA A 1099 107.46 8.03 36.78
N ILE A 1100 107.39 9.33 37.03
CA ILE A 1100 106.17 10.08 37.36
C ILE A 1100 106.02 11.18 36.32
N PHE A 1101 105.00 11.09 35.48
CA PHE A 1101 104.66 12.10 34.49
C PHE A 1101 104.18 13.39 35.17
N ALA A 1102 104.59 14.56 34.66
CA ALA A 1102 104.04 15.85 35.07
C ALA A 1102 102.58 15.99 34.59
N ASP A 1103 102.31 15.55 33.37
CA ASP A 1103 100.99 15.29 32.80
C ASP A 1103 101.14 14.20 31.74
N SER A 1104 100.47 13.06 31.88
CA SER A 1104 100.58 11.95 30.93
C SER A 1104 99.86 12.21 29.59
N SER A 1105 98.97 13.19 29.49
CA SER A 1105 98.25 13.52 28.25
C SER A 1105 99.02 14.42 27.28
N VAL A 1106 100.13 15.01 27.76
CA VAL A 1106 100.95 15.95 26.98
C VAL A 1106 102.09 15.20 26.28
N TYR A 1107 102.18 15.32 24.95
CA TYR A 1107 103.16 14.58 24.13
C TYR A 1107 104.62 14.86 24.51
N ASN A 1108 104.93 16.11 24.90
CA ASN A 1108 106.26 16.58 25.29
C ASN A 1108 106.39 16.80 26.82
N THR A 1109 105.84 15.88 27.62
CA THR A 1109 105.78 15.99 29.07
C THR A 1109 107.11 15.74 29.78
N GLY A 1110 107.27 16.31 30.97
CA GLY A 1110 108.38 16.00 31.88
C GLY A 1110 108.10 14.72 32.67
N VAL A 1111 109.14 13.94 32.96
CA VAL A 1111 109.11 12.83 33.91
C VAL A 1111 110.08 13.04 35.05
N THR A 1112 109.68 12.65 36.25
CA THR A 1112 110.47 12.76 37.49
C THR A 1112 110.47 11.42 38.24
N GLY A 1113 111.27 11.28 39.30
CA GLY A 1113 111.33 10.03 40.07
C GLY A 1113 112.06 8.87 39.35
N LEU A 1114 112.92 9.20 38.38
CA LEU A 1114 113.82 8.22 37.76
C LEU A 1114 114.86 7.76 38.80
N THR A 1115 115.09 6.45 38.88
CA THR A 1115 116.04 5.86 39.85
C THR A 1115 117.48 5.91 39.33
N ILE A 1116 118.40 6.51 40.09
CA ILE A 1116 119.84 6.53 39.76
C ILE A 1116 120.39 5.10 39.83
N GLY A 1117 121.10 4.67 38.78
CA GLY A 1117 121.54 3.29 38.56
C GLY A 1117 120.46 2.38 37.94
N GLY A 1118 119.35 2.95 37.43
CA GLY A 1118 118.21 2.22 36.88
C GLY A 1118 117.82 2.64 35.46
N SER A 1119 116.78 1.98 34.94
CA SER A 1119 116.18 2.24 33.62
C SER A 1119 114.66 2.31 33.73
N ALA A 1120 114.01 3.12 32.89
CA ALA A 1120 112.56 3.24 32.78
C ALA A 1120 112.11 3.17 31.30
N THR A 1121 111.06 2.40 31.02
CA THR A 1121 110.46 2.25 29.67
C THR A 1121 109.04 2.78 29.67
N LEU A 1122 108.74 3.67 28.73
CA LEU A 1122 107.48 4.40 28.63
C LEU A 1122 106.91 4.27 27.21
N VAL A 1123 105.59 4.31 27.04
CA VAL A 1123 104.91 4.20 25.75
C VAL A 1123 103.98 5.37 25.52
N TRP A 1124 104.05 5.95 24.31
CA TRP A 1124 103.13 6.98 23.82
C TRP A 1124 102.08 6.33 22.95
N THR A 1125 100.79 6.51 23.27
CA THR A 1125 99.67 5.96 22.51
C THR A 1125 98.80 7.09 21.99
N ILE A 1126 98.49 7.12 20.69
CA ILE A 1126 97.53 8.03 20.07
C ILE A 1126 96.25 7.25 19.72
N SER A 1127 95.10 7.77 20.16
CA SER A 1127 93.78 7.16 19.99
C SER A 1127 92.82 8.10 19.25
N PRO A 1128 91.97 7.59 18.33
CA PRO A 1128 90.98 8.38 17.61
C PRO A 1128 89.81 8.81 18.49
N GLN A 1129 88.98 9.73 18.00
CA GLN A 1129 87.92 10.38 18.77
C GLN A 1129 86.72 9.46 19.04
N PHE A 1130 86.27 8.69 18.04
CA PHE A 1130 85.04 7.89 18.15
C PHE A 1130 85.31 6.37 18.24
N GLY A 1131 86.56 5.94 18.17
CA GLY A 1131 86.95 4.52 18.30
C GLY A 1131 86.63 3.66 17.08
N GLY A 1132 86.33 4.26 15.93
CA GLY A 1132 86.18 3.56 14.65
C GLY A 1132 87.53 3.06 14.11
N CYS A 1133 88.60 3.85 14.26
CA CYS A 1133 89.96 3.44 13.93
C CYS A 1133 90.70 2.80 15.13
N LEU A 1134 91.79 2.07 14.86
CA LEU A 1134 92.64 1.49 15.91
C LEU A 1134 93.67 2.52 16.42
N PRO A 1135 93.97 2.55 17.73
CA PRO A 1135 95.03 3.39 18.27
C PRO A 1135 96.42 2.91 17.81
N THR A 1136 97.38 3.83 17.81
CA THR A 1136 98.78 3.57 17.46
C THR A 1136 99.69 3.84 18.67
N SER A 1137 100.84 3.17 18.77
CA SER A 1137 101.73 3.33 19.93
C SER A 1137 103.21 3.11 19.61
N ASP A 1138 104.10 3.82 20.31
CA ASP A 1138 105.56 3.67 20.22
C ASP A 1138 106.23 3.83 21.61
N THR A 1139 107.46 3.35 21.79
CA THR A 1139 108.14 3.24 23.10
C THR A 1139 109.46 4.00 23.18
N VAL A 1140 109.79 4.52 24.38
CA VAL A 1140 111.07 5.16 24.70
C VAL A 1140 111.65 4.63 26.02
N VAL A 1141 112.97 4.52 26.11
CA VAL A 1141 113.74 4.06 27.28
C VAL A 1141 114.63 5.18 27.83
N ILE A 1142 114.72 5.30 29.16
CA ILE A 1142 115.58 6.27 29.86
C ILE A 1142 116.47 5.54 30.88
N ASN A 1143 117.80 5.69 30.78
CA ASN A 1143 118.78 5.11 31.71
C ASN A 1143 119.47 6.20 32.55
N VAL A 1144 119.81 5.92 33.82
CA VAL A 1144 120.41 6.90 34.75
C VAL A 1144 121.70 6.40 35.41
N ASP A 1145 122.84 7.10 35.22
CA ASP A 1145 124.17 6.66 35.69
C ASP A 1145 124.73 7.41 36.93
N PRO A 1146 125.52 6.76 37.84
CA PRO A 1146 126.13 7.38 39.04
C PRO A 1146 127.56 7.97 38.86
N ASN A 1147 128.17 8.49 39.95
CA ASN A 1147 129.39 9.34 39.97
C ASN A 1147 130.66 8.63 40.56
N THR A 1148 131.89 9.12 40.28
CA THR A 1148 133.20 8.44 40.56
C THR A 1148 134.04 8.97 41.75
N THR A 1149 135.06 8.20 42.19
CA THR A 1149 135.95 8.45 43.35
C THR A 1149 137.26 9.19 43.02
N ILE A 1150 137.87 9.88 44.01
CA ILE A 1150 139.13 10.65 43.88
C ILE A 1150 140.32 9.87 44.48
N ALA A 1151 141.48 9.87 43.81
CA ALA A 1151 142.71 9.19 44.22
C ALA A 1151 143.63 10.03 45.15
N ASN A 1152 144.40 9.35 46.00
CA ASN A 1152 145.33 9.90 46.99
C ASN A 1152 146.52 8.95 47.23
N ALA A 1153 147.75 9.45 47.02
CA ALA A 1153 149.01 8.71 47.08
C ALA A 1153 149.63 8.58 48.50
N GLY A 1154 148.93 8.99 49.56
CA GLY A 1154 149.46 8.93 50.92
C GLY A 1154 150.50 10.03 51.23
N ALA A 1155 151.32 9.82 52.26
CA ALA A 1155 152.24 10.83 52.77
C ALA A 1155 153.71 10.57 52.40
N ASP A 1156 154.48 11.64 52.14
CA ASP A 1156 155.90 11.59 51.81
C ASP A 1156 156.74 10.87 52.88
N GLN A 1157 157.65 9.98 52.45
CA GLN A 1157 158.48 9.17 53.35
C GLN A 1157 159.96 9.60 53.33
N ASN A 1158 160.54 9.77 54.53
CA ASN A 1158 161.97 10.03 54.73
C ASN A 1158 162.62 8.82 55.39
N ILE A 1159 163.54 8.15 54.68
CA ILE A 1159 164.04 6.82 55.07
C ILE A 1159 165.57 6.77 54.97
N CYS A 1160 166.24 6.25 56.01
CA CYS A 1160 167.70 6.36 56.14
C CYS A 1160 168.39 4.99 56.01
N ASN A 1161 169.41 4.93 55.14
CA ASN A 1161 170.34 3.82 54.97
C ASN A 1161 169.72 2.47 54.53
N ILE A 1162 168.57 2.50 53.84
CA ILE A 1162 167.96 1.35 53.15
C ILE A 1162 167.57 1.72 51.71
N THR A 1163 167.35 0.72 50.85
CA THR A 1163 167.09 0.90 49.39
C THR A 1163 165.70 0.43 48.95
N THR A 1164 164.76 0.29 49.89
CA THR A 1164 163.39 -0.24 49.71
C THR A 1164 162.39 0.48 50.61
N ALA A 1165 161.15 0.63 50.16
CA ALA A 1165 160.03 1.21 50.92
C ALA A 1165 158.70 0.52 50.55
N THR A 1166 157.60 0.89 51.21
CA THR A 1166 156.23 0.47 50.87
C THR A 1166 155.35 1.71 50.80
N LEU A 1167 154.52 1.82 49.76
CA LEU A 1167 153.60 2.95 49.56
C LEU A 1167 152.26 2.67 50.24
N ASP A 1168 151.50 3.72 50.55
CA ASP A 1168 150.19 3.63 51.22
C ASP A 1168 149.18 4.59 50.56
N GLY A 1169 148.78 4.28 49.32
CA GLY A 1169 147.69 5.00 48.62
C GLY A 1169 146.30 4.58 49.12
N ASN A 1170 145.23 5.16 48.58
CA ASN A 1170 143.87 4.65 48.80
C ASN A 1170 143.46 3.58 47.78
N ALA A 1171 142.67 2.60 48.22
CA ALA A 1171 142.08 1.60 47.34
C ALA A 1171 140.97 2.21 46.44
N PRO A 1172 140.92 1.88 45.14
CA PRO A 1172 139.76 2.17 44.28
C PRO A 1172 138.46 1.51 44.76
N ALA A 1173 137.30 2.04 44.36
CA ALA A 1173 136.02 1.37 44.60
C ALA A 1173 135.85 0.13 43.69
N ALA A 1174 134.88 -0.73 44.01
CA ALA A 1174 134.74 -2.06 43.38
C ALA A 1174 134.38 -2.09 41.87
N SER A 1175 134.30 -0.92 41.22
CA SER A 1175 134.05 -0.75 39.78
C SER A 1175 135.02 0.27 39.14
N GLU A 1176 136.17 0.53 39.79
CA GLU A 1176 137.19 1.50 39.40
C GLU A 1176 138.58 0.88 39.50
N ASP A 1177 139.53 1.28 38.64
CA ASP A 1177 140.92 0.80 38.64
C ASP A 1177 141.90 1.90 39.10
N GLY A 1178 143.08 1.51 39.62
CA GLY A 1178 144.13 2.43 40.10
C GLY A 1178 145.54 2.02 39.67
N LEU A 1179 146.46 2.98 39.54
CA LEU A 1179 147.81 2.74 39.02
C LEU A 1179 148.85 3.76 39.53
N TRP A 1180 149.93 3.25 40.14
CA TRP A 1180 151.14 3.99 40.53
C TRP A 1180 152.08 4.29 39.37
N THR A 1181 152.66 5.49 39.35
CA THR A 1181 153.59 5.97 38.34
C THR A 1181 154.83 6.62 38.96
N LEU A 1182 156.03 6.24 38.49
CA LEU A 1182 157.29 6.91 38.86
C LEU A 1182 157.44 8.21 38.06
N ILE A 1183 157.50 9.34 38.77
CA ILE A 1183 157.68 10.68 38.17
C ILE A 1183 159.16 11.08 38.11
N SER A 1184 159.94 10.81 39.18
CA SER A 1184 161.38 11.13 39.19
C SER A 1184 162.17 10.31 40.23
N GLY A 1185 163.50 10.24 40.07
CA GLY A 1185 164.39 9.42 40.90
C GLY A 1185 164.54 7.98 40.39
N THR A 1186 165.00 7.07 41.24
CA THR A 1186 165.07 5.62 40.92
C THR A 1186 164.19 4.83 41.87
N ALA A 1187 163.13 4.20 41.36
CA ALA A 1187 162.32 3.24 42.09
C ALA A 1187 161.78 2.16 41.14
N ILE A 1188 161.57 0.95 41.64
CA ILE A 1188 160.99 -0.18 40.92
C ILE A 1188 159.84 -0.72 41.80
N PHE A 1189 158.60 -0.55 41.33
CA PHE A 1189 157.40 -1.11 41.97
C PHE A 1189 157.40 -2.64 41.87
N ALA A 1190 156.92 -3.33 42.91
CA ALA A 1190 156.65 -4.76 42.86
C ALA A 1190 155.44 -5.09 41.97
N ASP A 1191 154.39 -4.25 42.07
CA ASP A 1191 153.23 -4.20 41.17
C ASP A 1191 152.68 -2.77 41.21
N SER A 1192 152.58 -2.08 40.07
CA SER A 1192 152.08 -0.70 40.04
C SER A 1192 150.56 -0.59 40.20
N SER A 1193 149.78 -1.65 40.01
CA SER A 1193 148.30 -1.60 40.15
C SER A 1193 147.81 -1.70 41.60
N VAL A 1194 148.68 -2.07 42.53
CA VAL A 1194 148.33 -2.30 43.94
C VAL A 1194 148.59 -1.05 44.78
N TYR A 1195 147.54 -0.49 45.40
CA TYR A 1195 147.61 0.78 46.11
C TYR A 1195 148.64 0.82 47.27
N ASN A 1196 148.97 -0.33 47.89
CA ASN A 1196 149.96 -0.44 48.96
C ASN A 1196 151.25 -1.20 48.54
N THR A 1197 151.71 -1.00 47.31
CA THR A 1197 152.81 -1.74 46.72
C THR A 1197 154.19 -1.46 47.35
N GLY A 1198 155.08 -2.45 47.30
CA GLY A 1198 156.49 -2.28 47.66
C GLY A 1198 157.30 -1.63 46.54
N VAL A 1199 158.23 -0.75 46.88
CA VAL A 1199 159.21 -0.16 45.96
C VAL A 1199 160.65 -0.51 46.36
N SER A 1200 161.49 -0.76 45.36
CA SER A 1200 162.90 -1.12 45.53
C SER A 1200 163.81 -0.32 44.59
N GLY A 1201 165.13 -0.40 44.76
CA GLY A 1201 166.09 0.33 43.92
C GLY A 1201 166.19 1.83 44.22
N LEU A 1202 165.77 2.24 45.43
CA LEU A 1202 165.96 3.61 45.90
C LEU A 1202 167.46 3.87 46.14
N THR A 1203 168.01 4.95 45.56
CA THR A 1203 169.43 5.29 45.67
C THR A 1203 169.68 6.11 46.96
N ILE A 1204 170.55 5.60 47.85
CA ILE A 1204 170.90 6.26 49.12
C ILE A 1204 171.47 7.67 48.87
N GLY A 1205 170.90 8.67 49.54
CA GLY A 1205 171.29 10.08 49.40
C GLY A 1205 170.52 10.86 48.31
N SER A 1206 169.44 10.29 47.75
CA SER A 1206 168.58 10.94 46.76
C SER A 1206 167.08 10.80 47.11
N SER A 1207 166.22 11.54 46.43
CA SER A 1207 164.75 11.46 46.53
C SER A 1207 164.14 10.85 45.27
N ALA A 1208 162.98 10.20 45.42
CA ALA A 1208 162.14 9.73 44.31
C ALA A 1208 160.70 10.21 44.51
N THR A 1209 159.97 10.48 43.42
CA THR A 1209 158.58 10.97 43.43
C THR A 1209 157.69 9.99 42.69
N LEU A 1210 156.59 9.59 43.34
CA LEU A 1210 155.66 8.55 42.91
C LEU A 1210 154.24 9.12 43.06
N VAL A 1211 153.34 8.84 42.12
CA VAL A 1211 151.93 9.28 42.14
C VAL A 1211 150.98 8.16 41.79
#